data_AF-A0A1W1YST7-F1
#
_entry.id   AF-A0A1W1YST7-F1
#
_cell.length_a   1.000
_cell.length_b   1.000
_cell.length_c   1.000
_cell.angle_alpha   90.00
_cell.angle_beta   90.00
_cell.angle_gamma   90.00
#
_symmetry.space_group_name_H-M   'P 1'
#
loop_
_entity.id
_entity.type
_entity.pdbx_description
1 polymer ?
#
loop_
_entity_poly.entity_id
_entity_poly.type
_entity_poly.pdbx_seq_one_letter_code
_entity_poly.pdbx_strand_id
1 'polypeptide(L)'
;MAENLNLNGQMDEKIREVADRVKGIRLDMNLTPEEMAEKVGISVEEYLKYEEGQEDFNFTFVYKLANVAGVEISELMEGSAPALTTYAVTRKGEGRPIARREGYKYLRLGSRFKSKLAEPFRVIIPYSEEALNPPYELVTHVGQEMNIVVRGTLKVMIGDAVEILNPGDSIFFDSSTPHGEFAIGGEDCEFYAIILNPEAWSKGETYKSTFKTEYRADNVTNVDLAGLKDPVYEKYVKTELNDQGILSKIEFVEDEVKKFNFAFDCVDAIADKDPDKTAMMWVNKDCVTDHRFTFEEMKKYSNKTANYFMSLGIKKGDKVMLVLKRHYQFWFSILALHKIGAIAIPATNLLREHDFDYRFKAAGCKGIICTADGETADEAYKAAQKCETMDTFVMVNGCREGWHDFNKEFESFSDVFERPEDAACGDDPMVMFFSSGTTGYPKMVLHSYRYALGHFTTAKYWHNVDPNGLHFTISDTGWGKALWGKLYGQWLCEAPTFTFDFDRFHANEILPMFAKYNITTFCAPPTMFRFFVKEDLSKYDLSSLKYATVAGEALNPEVFNQFMKATGIRLMEGFGQTETTLAIANLVGSSIRLGSMGKPNPLYDVHVLDENGKDCKPGETGEICIKTDKGAPNGLFLCYYKDEEKTNEAWHDGFYHTGDTAWRDEDGYIWYVGRIDDVIKSSGYRIGPFEIESVIMELPYVLECAVTGTPDPQGVRGIVVKATIVLVPGKAEPSEELKKEIQDYVKEKTAPYKYPRVVEFVTELPKTVSGKIRRTEIRANDNKKD
;
A
#
# COMPACT_ATOMS: atom_id res chain seq x y z
N MET A 1 -58.61 -3.41 -9.44
CA MET A 1 -58.55 -4.79 -8.92
C MET A 1 -57.86 -5.73 -9.91
N ALA A 2 -56.69 -5.36 -10.45
CA ALA A 2 -55.93 -6.20 -11.39
C ALA A 2 -54.41 -6.04 -11.19
N GLU A 3 -53.95 -5.82 -9.95
CA GLU A 3 -52.52 -5.76 -9.60
C GLU A 3 -52.12 -6.74 -8.48
N ASN A 4 -53.06 -7.48 -7.88
CA ASN A 4 -52.75 -8.45 -6.81
C ASN A 4 -52.67 -9.92 -7.27
N LEU A 5 -52.61 -10.19 -8.57
CA LEU A 5 -52.58 -11.57 -9.10
C LEU A 5 -51.22 -12.05 -9.63
N ASN A 6 -50.19 -11.19 -9.65
CA ASN A 6 -48.87 -11.55 -10.24
C ASN A 6 -47.72 -11.71 -9.23
N LEU A 7 -47.91 -11.39 -7.94
CA LEU A 7 -46.87 -11.58 -6.92
C LEU A 7 -46.73 -13.05 -6.48
N ASN A 8 -47.84 -13.81 -6.45
CA ASN A 8 -47.78 -15.24 -6.08
C ASN A 8 -47.09 -16.11 -7.15
N GLY A 9 -47.20 -15.75 -8.44
CA GLY A 9 -46.58 -16.52 -9.53
C GLY A 9 -45.05 -16.39 -9.57
N GLN A 10 -44.50 -15.20 -9.28
CA GLN A 10 -43.04 -14.98 -9.20
C GLN A 10 -42.42 -15.60 -7.95
N MET A 11 -43.18 -15.70 -6.86
CA MET A 11 -42.71 -16.30 -5.61
C MET A 11 -42.65 -17.84 -5.72
N ASP A 12 -43.63 -18.46 -6.38
CA ASP A 12 -43.63 -19.90 -6.70
C ASP A 12 -42.48 -20.30 -7.66
N GLU A 13 -42.08 -19.42 -8.58
CA GLU A 13 -41.01 -19.68 -9.55
C GLU A 13 -39.63 -19.73 -8.86
N LYS A 14 -39.34 -18.78 -7.97
CA LYS A 14 -38.10 -18.76 -7.17
C LYS A 14 -37.97 -19.96 -6.24
N ILE A 15 -39.06 -20.38 -5.59
CA ILE A 15 -39.05 -21.55 -4.70
C ILE A 15 -38.70 -22.81 -5.50
N ARG A 16 -39.24 -22.96 -6.72
CA ARG A 16 -38.90 -24.08 -7.61
C ARG A 16 -37.46 -24.05 -8.09
N GLU A 17 -36.91 -22.89 -8.41
CA GLU A 17 -35.50 -22.78 -8.81
C GLU A 17 -34.54 -23.15 -7.66
N VAL A 18 -34.87 -22.76 -6.42
CA VAL A 18 -34.10 -23.18 -5.24
C VAL A 18 -34.30 -24.67 -4.97
N ALA A 19 -35.50 -25.22 -5.15
CA ALA A 19 -35.77 -26.66 -5.01
C ALA A 19 -34.97 -27.50 -6.02
N ASP A 20 -34.87 -27.05 -7.27
CA ASP A 20 -34.06 -27.70 -8.30
C ASP A 20 -32.57 -27.67 -7.95
N ARG A 21 -32.08 -26.59 -7.33
CA ARG A 21 -30.70 -26.48 -6.80
C ARG A 21 -30.46 -27.42 -5.62
N VAL A 22 -31.38 -27.48 -4.66
CA VAL A 22 -31.37 -28.43 -3.54
C VAL A 22 -31.28 -29.87 -4.04
N LYS A 23 -32.10 -30.21 -5.04
CA LYS A 23 -32.09 -31.51 -5.71
C LYS A 23 -30.78 -31.79 -6.43
N GLY A 24 -30.27 -30.80 -7.18
CA GLY A 24 -29.00 -30.88 -7.89
C GLY A 24 -27.84 -31.19 -6.94
N ILE A 25 -27.74 -30.43 -5.86
CA ILE A 25 -26.71 -30.61 -4.82
C ILE A 25 -26.77 -32.01 -4.21
N ARG A 26 -27.95 -32.51 -3.85
CA ARG A 26 -28.07 -33.88 -3.32
C ARG A 26 -27.59 -34.91 -4.33
N LEU A 27 -27.98 -34.76 -5.59
CA LEU A 27 -27.58 -35.68 -6.66
C LEU A 27 -26.07 -35.64 -6.92
N ASP A 28 -25.46 -34.46 -6.88
CA ASP A 28 -24.02 -34.26 -7.06
C ASP A 28 -23.21 -34.87 -5.91
N MET A 29 -23.76 -34.82 -4.69
CA MET A 29 -23.20 -35.51 -3.51
C MET A 29 -23.43 -37.03 -3.52
N ASN A 30 -24.21 -37.55 -4.48
CA ASN A 30 -24.58 -38.96 -4.59
C ASN A 30 -25.28 -39.49 -3.32
N LEU A 31 -26.16 -38.67 -2.73
CA LEU A 31 -26.95 -39.03 -1.54
C LEU A 31 -28.41 -39.37 -1.91
N THR A 32 -29.01 -40.33 -1.22
CA THR A 32 -30.47 -40.52 -1.28
C THR A 32 -31.19 -39.41 -0.49
N PRO A 33 -32.49 -39.16 -0.73
CA PRO A 33 -33.27 -38.23 0.08
C PRO A 33 -33.20 -38.55 1.58
N GLU A 34 -33.17 -39.83 1.95
CA GLU A 34 -33.04 -40.30 3.33
C GLU A 34 -31.69 -39.91 3.95
N GLU A 35 -30.59 -40.14 3.22
CA GLU A 35 -29.24 -39.79 3.68
C GLU A 35 -29.04 -38.27 3.80
N MET A 36 -29.64 -37.50 2.89
CA MET A 36 -29.59 -36.04 2.95
C MET A 36 -30.45 -35.49 4.10
N ALA A 37 -31.66 -36.02 4.30
CA ALA A 37 -32.53 -35.66 5.41
C ALA A 37 -31.87 -35.91 6.78
N GLU A 38 -31.18 -37.04 6.92
CA GLU A 38 -30.39 -37.36 8.12
C GLU A 38 -29.27 -36.33 8.34
N LYS A 39 -28.51 -35.99 7.30
CA LYS A 39 -27.39 -35.03 7.38
C LYS A 39 -27.83 -33.61 7.71
N VAL A 40 -28.97 -33.16 7.19
CA VAL A 40 -29.52 -31.83 7.51
C VAL A 40 -30.44 -31.86 8.75
N GLY A 41 -30.65 -33.03 9.35
CA GLY A 41 -31.35 -33.20 10.62
C GLY A 41 -32.82 -32.83 10.56
N ILE A 42 -33.53 -33.25 9.52
CA ILE A 42 -34.99 -33.12 9.34
C ILE A 42 -35.60 -34.47 8.93
N SER A 43 -36.93 -34.58 8.92
CA SER A 43 -37.59 -35.80 8.45
C SER A 43 -37.49 -35.96 6.93
N VAL A 44 -37.52 -37.20 6.41
CA VAL A 44 -37.47 -37.48 4.96
C VAL A 44 -38.66 -36.81 4.24
N GLU A 45 -39.83 -36.81 4.87
CA GLU A 45 -41.03 -36.18 4.33
C GLU A 45 -40.88 -34.65 4.22
N GLU A 46 -40.28 -34.02 5.22
CA GLU A 46 -40.00 -32.58 5.22
C GLU A 46 -38.91 -32.21 4.19
N TYR A 47 -37.87 -33.03 4.06
CA TYR A 47 -36.84 -32.86 3.04
C TYR A 47 -37.40 -32.92 1.62
N LEU A 48 -38.27 -33.91 1.34
CA LEU A 48 -38.88 -34.07 0.01
C LEU A 48 -39.76 -32.88 -0.37
N LYS A 49 -40.46 -32.26 0.59
CA LYS A 49 -41.22 -31.03 0.32
C LYS A 49 -40.35 -29.85 -0.07
N TYR A 50 -39.16 -29.70 0.52
CA TYR A 50 -38.18 -28.70 0.10
C TYR A 50 -37.61 -29.01 -1.28
N GLU A 51 -37.25 -30.26 -1.53
CA GLU A 51 -36.70 -30.69 -2.83
C GLU A 51 -37.72 -30.60 -3.98
N GLU A 52 -39.01 -30.73 -3.68
CA GLU A 52 -40.11 -30.60 -4.66
C GLU A 52 -40.63 -29.17 -4.78
N GLY A 53 -40.10 -28.22 -4.00
CA GLY A 53 -40.52 -26.82 -3.98
C GLY A 53 -41.96 -26.62 -3.51
N GLN A 54 -42.43 -27.48 -2.60
CA GLN A 54 -43.78 -27.46 -2.03
C GLN A 54 -43.88 -26.64 -0.73
N GLU A 55 -42.75 -26.33 -0.09
CA GLU A 55 -42.67 -25.49 1.11
C GLU A 55 -41.53 -24.48 1.00
N ASP A 56 -41.68 -23.34 1.68
CA ASP A 56 -40.68 -22.27 1.72
C ASP A 56 -39.48 -22.68 2.58
N PHE A 57 -38.29 -22.35 2.10
CA PHE A 57 -37.04 -22.80 2.71
C PHE A 57 -36.75 -22.00 3.98
N ASN A 58 -36.83 -22.66 5.14
CA ASN A 58 -36.40 -22.01 6.37
C ASN A 58 -34.85 -21.88 6.40
N PHE A 59 -34.36 -20.82 7.03
CA PHE A 59 -32.91 -20.52 7.08
C PHE A 59 -32.08 -21.67 7.66
N THR A 60 -32.62 -22.39 8.65
CA THR A 60 -31.94 -23.52 9.29
C THR A 60 -31.70 -24.66 8.31
N PHE A 61 -32.67 -24.98 7.46
CA PHE A 61 -32.53 -25.99 6.41
C PHE A 61 -31.48 -25.58 5.38
N VAL A 62 -31.58 -24.36 4.84
CA VAL A 62 -30.64 -23.84 3.83
C VAL A 62 -29.21 -23.80 4.38
N TYR A 63 -29.02 -23.32 5.60
CA TYR A 63 -27.72 -23.27 6.27
C TYR A 63 -27.11 -24.66 6.46
N LYS A 64 -27.90 -25.65 6.89
CA LYS A 64 -27.41 -27.02 7.09
C LYS A 64 -27.09 -27.70 5.77
N LEU A 65 -27.92 -27.52 4.75
CA LEU A 65 -27.69 -28.06 3.42
C LEU A 65 -26.42 -27.46 2.79
N ALA A 66 -26.24 -26.14 2.90
CA ALA A 66 -25.03 -25.43 2.46
C ALA A 66 -23.76 -26.01 3.11
N ASN A 67 -23.79 -26.22 4.43
CA ASN A 67 -22.67 -26.81 5.17
C ASN A 67 -22.40 -28.27 4.79
N VAL A 68 -23.45 -29.06 4.58
CA VAL A 68 -23.33 -30.47 4.15
C VAL A 68 -22.72 -30.55 2.75
N ALA A 69 -23.09 -29.62 1.86
CA ALA A 69 -22.63 -29.58 0.48
C ALA A 69 -21.33 -28.81 0.25
N GLY A 70 -20.86 -28.03 1.24
CA GLY A 70 -19.66 -27.19 1.10
C GLY A 70 -19.82 -26.06 0.08
N VAL A 71 -21.03 -25.50 -0.02
CA VAL A 71 -21.39 -24.40 -0.94
C VAL A 71 -21.88 -23.18 -0.14
N GLU A 72 -21.77 -21.99 -0.72
CA GLU A 72 -22.28 -20.77 -0.08
C GLU A 72 -23.81 -20.72 -0.13
N ILE A 73 -24.44 -20.07 0.87
CA ILE A 73 -25.91 -19.97 0.92
C ILE A 73 -26.46 -19.18 -0.30
N SER A 74 -25.71 -18.21 -0.81
CA SER A 74 -26.07 -17.48 -2.03
C SER A 74 -26.07 -18.38 -3.27
N GLU A 75 -25.20 -19.39 -3.34
CA GLU A 75 -25.20 -20.35 -4.45
C GLU A 75 -26.49 -21.19 -4.47
N LEU A 76 -26.98 -21.56 -3.27
CA LEU A 76 -28.26 -22.25 -3.08
C LEU A 76 -29.49 -21.37 -3.37
N MET A 77 -29.49 -20.13 -2.87
CA MET A 77 -30.68 -19.26 -2.89
C MET A 77 -30.79 -18.41 -4.15
N GLU A 78 -29.67 -18.02 -4.74
CA GLU A 78 -29.61 -17.05 -5.84
C GLU A 78 -28.98 -17.64 -7.11
N GLY A 79 -28.21 -18.74 -7.00
CA GLY A 79 -27.55 -19.38 -8.15
C GLY A 79 -26.37 -18.59 -8.71
N SER A 80 -25.91 -17.59 -7.96
CA SER A 80 -24.71 -16.83 -8.28
C SER A 80 -23.49 -17.62 -7.82
N ALA A 81 -22.83 -18.28 -8.79
CA ALA A 81 -21.46 -18.71 -8.60
C ALA A 81 -20.54 -17.47 -8.59
N PRO A 82 -19.39 -17.50 -7.87
CA PRO A 82 -18.42 -16.43 -7.95
C PRO A 82 -18.00 -16.18 -9.41
N ALA A 83 -18.16 -14.95 -9.87
CA ALA A 83 -17.59 -14.52 -11.14
C ALA A 83 -16.08 -14.38 -10.97
N LEU A 84 -15.32 -15.01 -11.87
CA LEU A 84 -13.90 -14.74 -11.99
C LEU A 84 -13.69 -13.28 -12.34
N THR A 85 -12.89 -12.58 -11.55
CA THR A 85 -12.47 -11.18 -11.81
C THR A 85 -11.28 -11.10 -12.76
N THR A 86 -10.60 -12.22 -13.03
CA THR A 86 -9.39 -12.28 -13.86
C THR A 86 -9.34 -13.59 -14.68
N TYR A 87 -8.50 -14.57 -14.31
CA TYR A 87 -8.41 -15.86 -14.99
C TYR A 87 -7.96 -16.98 -14.04
N ALA A 88 -8.25 -18.23 -14.41
CA ALA A 88 -7.78 -19.44 -13.73
C ALA A 88 -7.17 -20.38 -14.76
N VAL A 89 -6.02 -20.98 -14.43
CA VAL A 89 -5.34 -21.96 -15.28
C VAL A 89 -5.40 -23.32 -14.60
N THR A 90 -5.82 -24.34 -15.34
CA THR A 90 -5.75 -25.74 -14.89
C THR A 90 -4.76 -26.48 -15.77
N ARG A 91 -3.64 -26.90 -15.18
CA ARG A 91 -2.62 -27.69 -15.89
C ARG A 91 -3.05 -29.15 -16.00
N LYS A 92 -2.57 -29.81 -17.05
CA LYS A 92 -2.78 -31.24 -17.28
C LYS A 92 -2.41 -32.08 -16.05
N GLY A 93 -3.41 -32.76 -15.49
CA GLY A 93 -3.24 -33.65 -14.32
C GLY A 93 -3.41 -32.95 -12.96
N GLU A 94 -3.52 -31.63 -12.94
CA GLU A 94 -3.72 -30.83 -11.71
C GLU A 94 -5.19 -30.46 -11.47
N GLY A 95 -6.08 -30.78 -12.42
CA GLY A 95 -7.53 -30.68 -12.24
C GLY A 95 -8.05 -31.70 -11.21
N ARG A 96 -9.17 -31.39 -10.56
CA ARG A 96 -9.84 -32.31 -9.63
C ARG A 96 -10.10 -33.67 -10.32
N PRO A 97 -9.70 -34.81 -9.75
CA PRO A 97 -9.91 -36.11 -10.35
C PRO A 97 -11.42 -36.43 -10.42
N ILE A 98 -11.93 -36.60 -11.64
CA ILE A 98 -13.33 -37.02 -11.87
C ILE A 98 -13.36 -38.53 -12.01
N ALA A 99 -14.04 -39.23 -11.10
CA ALA A 99 -14.28 -40.66 -11.21
C ALA A 99 -15.19 -40.94 -12.43
N ARG A 100 -14.65 -41.50 -13.50
CA ARG A 100 -15.43 -41.87 -14.69
C ARG A 100 -16.11 -43.23 -14.49
N ARG A 101 -17.43 -43.31 -14.70
CA ARG A 101 -18.23 -44.56 -14.58
C ARG A 101 -18.21 -45.36 -15.89
N GLU A 102 -18.11 -46.68 -15.77
CA GLU A 102 -18.16 -47.63 -16.88
C GLU A 102 -19.59 -47.67 -17.51
N GLY A 103 -19.70 -47.66 -18.85
CA GLY A 103 -20.99 -47.79 -19.56
C GLY A 103 -21.64 -46.50 -20.10
N TYR A 104 -21.01 -45.33 -19.96
CA TYR A 104 -21.55 -44.06 -20.46
C TYR A 104 -21.08 -43.75 -21.89
N LYS A 105 -21.99 -43.25 -22.75
CA LYS A 105 -21.69 -42.81 -24.12
C LYS A 105 -21.83 -41.28 -24.22
N TYR A 106 -20.76 -40.61 -24.60
CA TYR A 106 -20.72 -39.15 -24.70
C TYR A 106 -21.21 -38.69 -26.09
N LEU A 107 -22.05 -37.66 -26.11
CA LEU A 107 -22.72 -37.15 -27.32
C LEU A 107 -22.08 -35.85 -27.81
N ARG A 108 -22.10 -35.65 -29.15
CA ARG A 108 -21.62 -34.44 -29.83
C ARG A 108 -22.72 -33.38 -29.86
N LEU A 109 -22.56 -32.31 -29.09
CA LEU A 109 -23.61 -31.30 -28.87
C LEU A 109 -23.41 -29.97 -29.62
N GLY A 110 -22.30 -29.77 -30.34
CA GLY A 110 -21.93 -28.48 -30.93
C GLY A 110 -22.99 -27.80 -31.83
N SER A 111 -23.85 -28.55 -32.51
CA SER A 111 -24.91 -27.97 -33.36
C SER A 111 -26.18 -27.54 -32.59
N ARG A 112 -26.27 -27.83 -31.28
CA ARG A 112 -27.45 -27.53 -30.44
C ARG A 112 -27.30 -26.28 -29.55
N PHE A 113 -26.16 -25.60 -29.59
CA PHE A 113 -25.82 -24.51 -28.66
C PHE A 113 -25.89 -23.10 -29.23
N LYS A 114 -26.29 -22.92 -30.49
CA LYS A 114 -26.47 -21.58 -31.05
C LYS A 114 -27.51 -20.82 -30.21
N SER A 115 -27.12 -19.69 -29.60
CA SER A 115 -27.95 -18.84 -28.75
C SER A 115 -28.29 -19.40 -27.34
N LYS A 116 -27.35 -20.10 -26.68
CA LYS A 116 -27.46 -20.50 -25.26
C LYS A 116 -26.23 -20.07 -24.44
N LEU A 117 -26.35 -20.15 -23.10
CA LEU A 117 -25.37 -19.76 -22.05
C LEU A 117 -23.89 -20.08 -22.31
N ALA A 118 -23.58 -21.10 -23.10
CA ALA A 118 -22.22 -21.48 -23.48
C ALA A 118 -22.19 -21.87 -24.96
N GLU A 119 -21.35 -21.22 -25.74
CA GLU A 119 -21.15 -21.48 -27.16
C GLU A 119 -19.76 -22.13 -27.38
N PRO A 120 -19.70 -23.44 -27.67
CA PRO A 120 -18.44 -24.13 -27.92
C PRO A 120 -18.01 -24.00 -29.38
N PHE A 121 -16.83 -23.42 -29.60
CA PHE A 121 -16.13 -23.35 -30.86
C PHE A 121 -14.97 -24.36 -30.87
N ARG A 122 -14.72 -24.94 -32.04
CA ARG A 122 -13.46 -25.63 -32.31
C ARG A 122 -12.60 -24.64 -33.08
N VAL A 123 -11.50 -24.22 -32.47
CA VAL A 123 -10.62 -23.21 -33.03
C VAL A 123 -9.32 -23.89 -33.48
N ILE A 124 -8.88 -23.55 -34.68
CA ILE A 124 -7.56 -23.92 -35.20
C ILE A 124 -6.88 -22.60 -35.53
N ILE A 125 -5.92 -22.21 -34.69
CA ILE A 125 -5.09 -21.02 -34.94
C ILE A 125 -3.88 -21.47 -35.75
N PRO A 126 -3.68 -20.94 -36.97
CA PRO A 126 -2.51 -21.28 -37.75
C PRO A 126 -1.25 -20.72 -37.08
N TYR A 127 -0.16 -21.48 -37.12
CA TYR A 127 1.13 -20.93 -36.73
C TYR A 127 1.54 -19.82 -37.69
N SER A 128 1.87 -18.65 -37.14
CA SER A 128 2.43 -17.53 -37.90
C SER A 128 3.50 -16.85 -37.06
N GLU A 129 4.74 -16.85 -37.56
CA GLU A 129 5.86 -16.18 -36.92
C GLU A 129 5.65 -14.66 -36.86
N GLU A 130 4.92 -14.09 -37.82
CA GLU A 130 4.54 -12.67 -37.83
C GLU A 130 3.53 -12.33 -36.71
N ALA A 131 2.56 -13.21 -36.43
CA ALA A 131 1.55 -13.02 -35.40
C ALA A 131 2.11 -13.08 -33.96
N LEU A 132 3.36 -13.55 -33.80
CA LEU A 132 4.07 -13.60 -32.52
C LEU A 132 4.85 -12.32 -32.21
N ASN A 133 4.91 -11.38 -33.16
CA ASN A 133 5.59 -10.09 -32.97
C ASN A 133 4.57 -8.99 -32.62
N PRO A 134 4.90 -8.10 -31.65
CA PRO A 134 4.05 -6.96 -31.36
C PRO A 134 3.99 -5.97 -32.55
N PRO A 135 2.90 -5.18 -32.67
CA PRO A 135 1.74 -5.13 -31.78
C PRO A 135 0.84 -6.36 -31.97
N TYR A 136 0.43 -6.96 -30.85
CA TYR A 136 -0.45 -8.13 -30.87
C TYR A 136 -1.89 -7.72 -31.19
N GLU A 137 -2.54 -8.45 -32.08
CA GLU A 137 -3.98 -8.30 -32.32
C GLU A 137 -4.76 -8.92 -31.15
N LEU A 138 -5.22 -8.06 -30.24
CA LEU A 138 -6.07 -8.44 -29.11
C LEU A 138 -7.55 -8.19 -29.44
N VAL A 139 -8.41 -9.04 -28.90
CA VAL A 139 -9.86 -8.95 -29.00
C VAL A 139 -10.47 -8.83 -27.60
N THR A 140 -11.68 -8.29 -27.54
CA THR A 140 -12.52 -8.32 -26.33
C THR A 140 -13.92 -8.72 -26.72
N HIS A 141 -14.60 -9.45 -25.84
CA HIS A 141 -16.03 -9.75 -25.97
C HIS A 141 -16.67 -9.95 -24.60
N VAL A 142 -17.95 -9.58 -24.47
CA VAL A 142 -18.65 -9.62 -23.18
C VAL A 142 -18.86 -11.07 -22.76
N GLY A 143 -18.30 -11.43 -21.59
CA GLY A 143 -18.52 -12.74 -21.01
C GLY A 143 -17.29 -13.35 -20.36
N GLN A 144 -17.31 -14.67 -20.29
CA GLN A 144 -16.16 -15.45 -19.86
C GLN A 144 -15.84 -16.47 -20.96
N GLU A 145 -14.58 -16.84 -21.10
CA GLU A 145 -14.16 -17.79 -22.11
C GLU A 145 -13.31 -18.89 -21.48
N MET A 146 -13.62 -20.14 -21.82
CA MET A 146 -12.82 -21.30 -21.44
C MET A 146 -12.18 -21.93 -22.67
N ASN A 147 -10.86 -21.92 -22.71
CA ASN A 147 -10.10 -22.61 -23.75
C ASN A 147 -9.55 -23.93 -23.25
N ILE A 148 -9.63 -24.98 -24.07
CA ILE A 148 -9.11 -26.32 -23.79
C ILE A 148 -8.24 -26.76 -24.96
N VAL A 149 -6.93 -26.85 -24.76
CA VAL A 149 -5.99 -27.18 -25.83
C VAL A 149 -6.06 -28.66 -26.17
N VAL A 150 -6.30 -28.97 -27.45
CA VAL A 150 -6.42 -30.33 -27.97
C VAL A 150 -5.11 -30.79 -28.60
N ARG A 151 -4.44 -29.91 -29.36
CA ARG A 151 -3.18 -30.19 -30.07
C ARG A 151 -2.41 -28.90 -30.33
N GLY A 152 -1.07 -28.97 -30.36
CA GLY A 152 -0.21 -27.80 -30.48
C GLY A 152 -0.08 -27.03 -29.17
N THR A 153 0.62 -25.90 -29.19
CA THR A 153 0.84 -25.06 -28.01
C THR A 153 0.18 -23.70 -28.23
N LEU A 154 -0.66 -23.29 -27.28
CA LEU A 154 -1.39 -22.04 -27.32
C LEU A 154 -0.75 -21.03 -26.37
N LYS A 155 -0.27 -19.91 -26.90
CA LYS A 155 0.02 -18.72 -26.11
C LYS A 155 -1.28 -17.93 -25.99
N VAL A 156 -1.80 -17.79 -24.78
CA VAL A 156 -2.97 -16.96 -24.47
C VAL A 156 -2.49 -15.72 -23.74
N MET A 157 -2.79 -14.55 -24.26
CA MET A 157 -2.55 -13.28 -23.59
C MET A 157 -3.87 -12.74 -23.09
N ILE A 158 -3.95 -12.27 -21.85
CA ILE A 158 -5.16 -11.67 -21.25
C ILE A 158 -4.70 -10.41 -20.48
N GLY A 159 -5.02 -9.24 -21.02
CA GLY A 159 -4.45 -7.97 -20.60
C GLY A 159 -2.93 -7.99 -20.80
N ASP A 160 -2.20 -7.87 -19.70
CA ASP A 160 -0.74 -7.95 -19.67
C ASP A 160 -0.22 -9.35 -19.27
N ALA A 161 -1.12 -10.28 -18.93
CA ALA A 161 -0.76 -11.66 -18.57
C ALA A 161 -0.52 -12.50 -19.83
N VAL A 162 0.47 -13.38 -19.78
CA VAL A 162 0.79 -14.31 -20.87
C VAL A 162 0.89 -15.71 -20.31
N GLU A 163 0.03 -16.60 -20.79
CA GLU A 163 -0.02 -18.01 -20.44
C GLU A 163 0.35 -18.88 -21.64
N ILE A 164 1.07 -19.96 -21.37
CA ILE A 164 1.43 -20.97 -22.37
C ILE A 164 0.73 -22.27 -21.99
N LEU A 165 -0.14 -22.74 -22.88
CA LEU A 165 -0.99 -23.90 -22.68
C LEU A 165 -0.60 -25.01 -23.66
N ASN A 166 -0.44 -26.22 -23.15
CA ASN A 166 -0.11 -27.42 -23.89
C ASN A 166 -1.33 -28.33 -24.05
N PRO A 167 -1.28 -29.37 -24.90
CA PRO A 167 -2.39 -30.29 -25.07
C PRO A 167 -2.86 -30.91 -23.73
N GLY A 168 -4.12 -30.64 -23.38
CA GLY A 168 -4.75 -31.04 -22.12
C GLY A 168 -4.83 -29.93 -21.06
N ASP A 169 -4.20 -28.77 -21.28
CA ASP A 169 -4.36 -27.59 -20.43
C ASP A 169 -5.65 -26.84 -20.77
N SER A 170 -6.20 -26.16 -19.77
CA SER A 170 -7.32 -25.25 -19.98
C SER A 170 -7.14 -23.95 -19.23
N ILE A 171 -7.60 -22.86 -19.83
CA ILE A 171 -7.68 -21.53 -19.22
C ILE A 171 -9.12 -21.06 -19.21
N PHE A 172 -9.55 -20.42 -18.12
CA PHE A 172 -10.85 -19.80 -18.01
C PHE A 172 -10.68 -18.34 -17.60
N PHE A 173 -11.22 -17.39 -18.36
CA PHE A 173 -10.91 -15.97 -18.20
C PHE A 173 -12.08 -15.05 -18.51
N ASP A 174 -12.04 -13.83 -17.96
CA ASP A 174 -12.95 -12.75 -18.35
C ASP A 174 -12.59 -12.22 -19.74
N SER A 175 -13.44 -12.51 -20.72
CA SER A 175 -13.21 -12.17 -22.11
C SER A 175 -13.42 -10.68 -22.41
N SER A 176 -13.94 -9.90 -21.46
CA SER A 176 -13.99 -8.44 -21.56
C SER A 176 -12.62 -7.78 -21.41
N THR A 177 -11.65 -8.52 -20.86
CA THR A 177 -10.25 -8.13 -20.82
C THR A 177 -9.60 -8.37 -22.19
N PRO A 178 -8.81 -7.42 -22.74
CA PRO A 178 -8.14 -7.59 -24.05
C PRO A 178 -7.32 -8.87 -24.09
N HIS A 179 -7.69 -9.83 -24.93
CA HIS A 179 -7.01 -11.13 -25.00
C HIS A 179 -6.64 -11.52 -26.42
N GLY A 180 -5.61 -12.36 -26.55
CA GLY A 180 -5.08 -12.78 -27.84
C GLY A 180 -4.54 -14.19 -27.75
N GLU A 181 -4.75 -14.97 -28.79
CA GLU A 181 -4.46 -16.40 -28.82
C GLU A 181 -3.55 -16.68 -29.99
N PHE A 182 -2.41 -17.32 -29.74
CA PHE A 182 -1.37 -17.51 -30.74
C PHE A 182 -0.86 -18.94 -30.70
N ALA A 183 -0.83 -19.60 -31.85
CA ALA A 183 -0.16 -20.88 -31.97
C ALA A 183 1.37 -20.64 -31.91
N ILE A 184 2.05 -21.38 -31.03
CA ILE A 184 3.51 -21.35 -30.90
C ILE A 184 4.09 -22.75 -31.09
N GLY A 185 5.41 -22.83 -31.30
CA GLY A 185 6.10 -24.12 -31.47
C GLY A 185 6.17 -24.63 -32.91
N GLY A 186 5.87 -23.79 -33.90
CA GLY A 186 6.04 -24.11 -35.32
C GLY A 186 4.93 -24.96 -35.94
N GLU A 187 3.83 -25.16 -35.24
CA GLU A 187 2.66 -25.91 -35.71
C GLU A 187 1.34 -25.23 -35.31
N ASP A 188 0.28 -25.46 -36.08
CA ASP A 188 -1.06 -24.96 -35.78
C ASP A 188 -1.53 -25.48 -34.41
N CYS A 189 -2.20 -24.61 -33.66
CA CYS A 189 -2.80 -24.98 -32.38
C CYS A 189 -4.30 -25.21 -32.55
N GLU A 190 -4.77 -26.38 -32.14
CA GLU A 190 -6.18 -26.74 -32.08
C GLU A 190 -6.66 -26.75 -30.62
N PHE A 191 -7.75 -26.04 -30.35
CA PHE A 191 -8.38 -26.00 -29.03
C PHE A 191 -9.90 -25.85 -29.13
N TYR A 192 -10.59 -26.12 -28.03
CA TYR A 192 -11.99 -25.75 -27.87
C TYR A 192 -12.08 -24.44 -27.13
N ALA A 193 -12.73 -23.44 -27.72
CA ALA A 193 -13.07 -22.19 -27.06
C ALA A 193 -14.54 -22.22 -26.67
N ILE A 194 -14.84 -22.07 -25.38
CA ILE A 194 -16.20 -22.14 -24.86
C ILE A 194 -16.54 -20.75 -24.34
N ILE A 195 -17.28 -19.99 -25.14
CA ILE A 195 -17.68 -18.63 -24.80
C ILE A 195 -18.95 -18.69 -23.95
N LEU A 196 -18.87 -18.20 -22.72
CA LEU A 196 -19.98 -18.04 -21.79
C LEU A 196 -20.54 -16.63 -21.93
N ASN A 197 -21.74 -16.51 -22.50
CA ASN A 197 -22.38 -15.23 -22.80
C ASN A 197 -23.34 -14.80 -21.67
N PRO A 198 -23.04 -13.73 -20.90
CA PRO A 198 -23.94 -13.20 -19.88
C PRO A 198 -25.18 -12.52 -20.49
N GLU A 199 -25.05 -11.95 -21.69
CA GLU A 199 -26.10 -11.19 -22.39
C GLU A 199 -27.17 -12.07 -23.05
N ALA A 200 -27.06 -13.40 -22.97
CA ALA A 200 -28.20 -14.29 -23.20
C ALA A 200 -29.40 -13.98 -22.25
N TRP A 201 -29.18 -13.14 -21.23
CA TRP A 201 -30.19 -12.62 -20.31
C TRP A 201 -30.73 -11.21 -20.63
N SER A 202 -30.08 -10.39 -21.47
CA SER A 202 -30.60 -9.05 -21.80
C SER A 202 -29.88 -8.40 -22.98
N LYS A 203 -30.65 -7.94 -23.99
CA LYS A 203 -30.23 -7.25 -25.21
C LYS A 203 -29.42 -5.96 -24.96
N GLY A 204 -28.35 -5.73 -25.73
CA GLY A 204 -27.81 -4.39 -26.04
C GLY A 204 -26.40 -4.40 -26.63
N GLU A 205 -26.23 -3.82 -27.81
CA GLU A 205 -25.00 -3.82 -28.63
C GLU A 205 -23.78 -3.10 -28.02
N THR A 206 -22.57 -3.60 -28.33
CA THR A 206 -21.24 -3.07 -27.97
C THR A 206 -20.80 -1.83 -28.77
N TYR A 207 -20.15 -0.88 -28.09
CA TYR A 207 -19.30 0.17 -28.69
C TYR A 207 -17.83 0.02 -28.28
N LYS A 208 -16.94 0.33 -29.24
CA LYS A 208 -15.48 0.13 -29.25
C LYS A 208 -14.72 0.83 -28.12
N SER A 209 -13.59 0.24 -27.73
CA SER A 209 -12.56 0.86 -26.90
C SER A 209 -11.24 1.00 -27.67
N THR A 210 -10.61 2.17 -27.54
CA THR A 210 -9.28 2.52 -28.04
C THR A 210 -8.28 2.50 -26.89
N PHE A 211 -7.65 1.35 -26.62
CA PHE A 211 -6.44 1.31 -25.79
C PHE A 211 -5.30 0.67 -26.58
N LYS A 212 -4.20 1.43 -26.71
CA LYS A 212 -2.89 0.89 -27.08
C LYS A 212 -2.17 0.53 -25.78
N THR A 213 -2.03 -0.75 -25.49
CA THR A 213 -1.23 -1.27 -24.38
C THR A 213 0.17 -1.63 -24.88
N GLU A 214 1.06 -0.65 -24.85
CA GLU A 214 2.51 -0.90 -24.72
C GLU A 214 3.08 0.20 -23.84
N TYR A 215 3.29 -0.07 -22.55
CA TYR A 215 4.21 0.73 -21.73
C TYR A 215 4.84 -0.19 -20.67
N ARG A 216 5.95 -0.86 -21.01
CA ARG A 216 6.94 -1.23 -19.99
C ARG A 216 7.60 0.07 -19.52
N ALA A 217 7.76 0.25 -18.22
CA ALA A 217 8.66 1.28 -17.72
C ALA A 217 10.09 0.88 -18.11
N ASP A 218 10.93 1.84 -18.47
CA ASP A 218 12.33 1.56 -18.80
C ASP A 218 13.00 0.77 -17.66
N ASN A 219 13.67 -0.33 -17.99
CA ASN A 219 14.36 -1.21 -17.02
C ASN A 219 15.65 -0.59 -16.45
N VAL A 220 15.81 0.73 -16.57
CA VAL A 220 17.03 1.47 -16.24
C VAL A 220 16.63 2.60 -15.28
N THR A 221 17.33 2.73 -14.16
CA THR A 221 17.03 3.79 -13.19
C THR A 221 17.51 5.14 -13.69
N ASN A 222 16.87 6.22 -13.26
CA ASN A 222 17.31 7.59 -13.57
C ASN A 222 18.72 7.87 -13.02
N VAL A 223 19.12 7.20 -11.92
CA VAL A 223 20.49 7.26 -11.39
C VAL A 223 21.49 6.67 -12.38
N ASP A 224 21.16 5.53 -13.00
CA ASP A 224 22.03 4.90 -14.00
C ASP A 224 22.09 5.74 -15.29
N LEU A 225 20.95 6.32 -15.71
CA LEU A 225 20.88 7.24 -16.85
C LEU A 225 21.63 8.55 -16.64
N ALA A 226 21.78 9.00 -15.38
CA ALA A 226 22.48 10.25 -15.08
C ALA A 226 23.99 10.18 -15.32
N GLY A 227 24.57 8.98 -15.43
CA GLY A 227 25.99 8.81 -15.76
C GLY A 227 26.94 9.39 -14.70
N LEU A 228 26.59 9.24 -13.42
CA LEU A 228 27.43 9.69 -12.31
C LEU A 228 28.82 9.03 -12.38
N LYS A 229 29.87 9.83 -12.17
CA LYS A 229 31.24 9.35 -12.02
C LYS A 229 31.56 9.14 -10.55
N ASP A 230 32.04 7.93 -10.23
CA ASP A 230 32.45 7.50 -8.88
C ASP A 230 31.42 7.92 -7.81
N PRO A 231 30.16 7.46 -7.92
CA PRO A 231 29.12 7.88 -6.99
C PRO A 231 29.43 7.41 -5.56
N VAL A 232 29.19 8.27 -4.56
CA VAL A 232 29.62 8.00 -3.17
C VAL A 232 29.08 6.69 -2.59
N TYR A 233 27.92 6.22 -3.05
CA TYR A 233 27.32 4.97 -2.59
C TYR A 233 28.09 3.71 -3.00
N GLU A 234 28.89 3.76 -4.08
CA GLU A 234 29.53 2.58 -4.69
C GLU A 234 30.54 1.90 -3.75
N LYS A 235 31.12 2.67 -2.81
CA LYS A 235 32.00 2.15 -1.77
C LYS A 235 31.27 1.23 -0.78
N TYR A 236 29.97 1.43 -0.59
CA TYR A 236 29.19 0.80 0.47
C TYR A 236 28.21 -0.25 -0.04
N VAL A 237 27.67 -0.08 -1.25
CA VAL A 237 26.55 -0.87 -1.75
C VAL A 237 26.87 -1.48 -3.10
N LYS A 238 26.57 -2.78 -3.25
CA LYS A 238 26.61 -3.50 -4.52
C LYS A 238 25.22 -4.04 -4.83
N THR A 239 24.83 -4.00 -6.10
CA THR A 239 23.53 -4.51 -6.56
C THR A 239 23.65 -5.41 -7.76
N GLU A 240 22.73 -6.37 -7.85
CA GLU A 240 22.59 -7.26 -9.01
C GLU A 240 21.17 -7.17 -9.56
N LEU A 241 21.06 -7.00 -10.88
CA LEU A 241 19.79 -7.01 -11.60
C LEU A 241 19.56 -8.40 -12.19
N ASN A 242 18.31 -8.86 -12.26
CA ASN A 242 17.96 -10.07 -12.99
C ASN A 242 17.93 -9.82 -14.52
N ASP A 243 17.64 -10.86 -15.30
CA ASP A 243 17.56 -10.79 -16.78
C ASP A 243 16.52 -9.79 -17.30
N GLN A 244 15.58 -9.35 -16.45
CA GLN A 244 14.56 -8.35 -16.76
C GLN A 244 14.98 -6.93 -16.34
N GLY A 245 16.20 -6.74 -15.81
CA GLY A 245 16.70 -5.45 -15.33
C GLY A 245 16.10 -5.01 -13.99
N ILE A 246 15.45 -5.91 -13.25
CA ILE A 246 14.85 -5.63 -11.94
C ILE A 246 15.87 -5.96 -10.85
N LEU A 247 15.96 -5.12 -9.81
CA LEU A 247 16.80 -5.39 -8.64
C LEU A 247 16.45 -6.76 -8.04
N SER A 248 17.45 -7.64 -7.98
CA SER A 248 17.30 -9.00 -7.48
C SER A 248 18.08 -9.25 -6.19
N LYS A 249 19.15 -8.48 -5.98
CA LYS A 249 20.03 -8.64 -4.82
C LYS A 249 20.73 -7.32 -4.48
N ILE A 250 20.93 -7.10 -3.18
CA ILE A 250 21.72 -6.00 -2.64
C ILE A 250 22.67 -6.55 -1.59
N GLU A 251 23.92 -6.11 -1.65
CA GLU A 251 24.95 -6.45 -0.67
C GLU A 251 25.66 -5.20 -0.19
N PHE A 252 26.14 -5.24 1.06
CA PHE A 252 26.87 -4.14 1.65
C PHE A 252 28.30 -4.55 1.96
N VAL A 253 29.24 -3.62 1.75
CA VAL A 253 30.66 -3.82 2.06
C VAL A 253 30.87 -3.58 3.55
N GLU A 254 30.78 -4.65 4.35
CA GLU A 254 30.65 -4.58 5.81
C GLU A 254 31.76 -3.76 6.50
N ASP A 255 33.01 -3.87 6.06
CA ASP A 255 34.15 -3.11 6.64
C ASP A 255 34.02 -1.60 6.43
N GLU A 256 33.35 -1.19 5.36
CA GLU A 256 33.06 0.21 5.04
C GLU A 256 31.81 0.69 5.78
N VAL A 257 30.77 -0.14 5.84
CA VAL A 257 29.53 0.18 6.56
C VAL A 257 29.77 0.39 8.06
N LYS A 258 30.65 -0.39 8.68
CA LYS A 258 31.00 -0.21 10.11
C LYS A 258 31.62 1.15 10.42
N LYS A 259 32.20 1.82 9.42
CA LYS A 259 32.85 3.14 9.56
C LYS A 259 31.99 4.26 9.01
N PHE A 260 30.80 3.96 8.48
CA PHE A 260 29.96 4.91 7.79
C PHE A 260 29.31 5.91 8.74
N ASN A 261 29.50 7.19 8.46
CA ASN A 261 28.76 8.32 9.01
C ASN A 261 28.20 9.17 7.87
N PHE A 262 26.88 9.27 7.74
CA PHE A 262 26.24 9.94 6.61
C PHE A 262 26.71 11.39 6.36
N ALA A 263 26.97 12.16 7.42
CA ALA A 263 27.35 13.56 7.25
C ALA A 263 28.78 13.70 6.69
N PHE A 264 29.72 12.85 7.11
CA PHE A 264 31.09 12.88 6.59
C PHE A 264 31.23 12.10 5.28
N ASP A 265 30.71 10.87 5.25
CA ASP A 265 30.98 9.89 4.20
C ASP A 265 30.04 9.99 3.00
N CYS A 266 29.00 10.83 3.10
CA CYS A 266 28.13 11.18 1.97
C CYS A 266 28.15 12.69 1.71
N VAL A 267 27.69 13.51 2.66
CA VAL A 267 27.53 14.96 2.40
C VAL A 267 28.87 15.65 2.16
N ASP A 268 29.82 15.49 3.10
CA ASP A 268 31.13 16.14 2.95
C ASP A 268 31.93 15.53 1.78
N ALA A 269 31.82 14.21 1.56
CA ALA A 269 32.45 13.54 0.44
C ALA A 269 31.93 14.04 -0.92
N ILE A 270 30.62 14.29 -1.07
CA ILE A 270 30.07 14.90 -2.28
C ILE A 270 30.54 16.35 -2.40
N ALA A 271 30.53 17.12 -1.31
CA ALA A 271 31.00 18.51 -1.31
C ALA A 271 32.47 18.63 -1.74
N ASP A 272 33.33 17.71 -1.31
CA ASP A 272 34.75 17.68 -1.70
C ASP A 272 34.95 17.22 -3.15
N LYS A 273 34.05 16.37 -3.66
CA LYS A 273 34.07 15.89 -5.05
C LYS A 273 33.52 16.91 -6.05
N ASP A 274 32.39 17.53 -5.72
CA ASP A 274 31.61 18.42 -6.58
C ASP A 274 30.90 19.49 -5.72
N PRO A 275 31.60 20.59 -5.37
CA PRO A 275 31.11 21.59 -4.40
C PRO A 275 29.87 22.34 -4.89
N ASP A 276 29.74 22.55 -6.20
CA ASP A 276 28.63 23.26 -6.83
C ASP A 276 27.38 22.39 -7.01
N LYS A 277 27.48 21.08 -6.75
CA LYS A 277 26.36 20.16 -6.89
C LYS A 277 25.23 20.56 -5.97
N THR A 278 24.04 20.70 -6.54
CA THR A 278 22.84 21.05 -5.76
C THR A 278 22.49 19.89 -4.82
N ALA A 279 22.27 20.19 -3.55
CA ALA A 279 21.77 19.25 -2.55
C ALA A 279 20.26 19.43 -2.34
N MET A 280 19.80 20.67 -2.25
CA MET A 280 18.41 20.98 -2.01
C MET A 280 17.97 22.30 -2.67
N MET A 281 16.79 22.28 -3.30
CA MET A 281 16.01 23.47 -3.60
C MET A 281 14.94 23.64 -2.51
N TRP A 282 14.98 24.74 -1.78
CA TRP A 282 14.05 25.06 -0.72
C TRP A 282 13.19 26.27 -1.11
N VAL A 283 11.89 26.21 -0.82
CA VAL A 283 10.93 27.28 -1.11
C VAL A 283 10.16 27.61 0.16
N ASN A 284 10.07 28.91 0.47
CA ASN A 284 9.34 29.45 1.62
C ASN A 284 7.83 29.39 1.41
N LYS A 285 7.04 29.48 2.48
CA LYS A 285 5.57 29.52 2.45
C LYS A 285 4.97 30.66 1.61
N ASP A 286 5.73 31.71 1.33
CA ASP A 286 5.28 32.80 0.46
C ASP A 286 5.28 32.44 -1.03
N CYS A 287 5.72 31.24 -1.40
CA CYS A 287 5.84 30.72 -2.78
C CYS A 287 6.78 31.50 -3.71
N VAL A 288 7.51 32.49 -3.18
CA VAL A 288 8.36 33.42 -3.93
C VAL A 288 9.81 33.31 -3.50
N THR A 289 10.07 33.29 -2.20
CA THR A 289 11.43 33.20 -1.65
C THR A 289 11.92 31.76 -1.77
N ASP A 290 12.96 31.55 -2.58
CA ASP A 290 13.63 30.26 -2.72
C ASP A 290 15.14 30.34 -2.46
N HIS A 291 15.69 29.21 -2.06
CA HIS A 291 17.11 29.03 -1.77
C HIS A 291 17.59 27.71 -2.38
N ARG A 292 18.61 27.79 -3.23
CA ARG A 292 19.32 26.63 -3.75
C ARG A 292 20.56 26.39 -2.88
N PHE A 293 20.57 25.29 -2.15
CA PHE A 293 21.71 24.87 -1.35
C PHE A 293 22.55 23.85 -2.10
N THR A 294 23.85 24.10 -2.21
CA THR A 294 24.83 23.12 -2.72
C THR A 294 25.30 22.16 -1.62
N PHE A 295 25.98 21.08 -2.00
CA PHE A 295 26.64 20.19 -1.03
C PHE A 295 27.77 20.92 -0.27
N GLU A 296 28.50 21.85 -0.90
CA GLU A 296 29.46 22.72 -0.21
C GLU A 296 28.79 23.56 0.88
N GLU A 297 27.66 24.19 0.57
CA GLU A 297 26.89 24.96 1.55
C GLU A 297 26.35 24.07 2.68
N MET A 298 25.87 22.86 2.36
CA MET A 298 25.44 21.89 3.38
C MET A 298 26.58 21.48 4.31
N LYS A 299 27.78 21.20 3.77
CA LYS A 299 29.00 20.92 4.54
C LYS A 299 29.34 22.10 5.44
N LYS A 300 29.43 23.31 4.86
CA LYS A 300 29.74 24.56 5.56
C LYS A 300 28.78 24.82 6.71
N TYR A 301 27.48 24.87 6.44
CA TYR A 301 26.49 25.22 7.45
C TYR A 301 26.34 24.13 8.52
N SER A 302 26.42 22.85 8.15
CA SER A 302 26.44 21.77 9.16
C SER A 302 27.68 21.79 10.05
N ASN A 303 28.86 22.17 9.54
CA ASN A 303 30.07 22.36 10.36
C ASN A 303 29.90 23.52 11.35
N LYS A 304 29.40 24.68 10.89
CA LYS A 304 29.10 25.83 11.75
C LYS A 304 28.10 25.43 12.84
N THR A 305 27.03 24.74 12.47
CA THR A 305 26.02 24.26 13.40
C THR A 305 26.58 23.21 14.37
N ALA A 306 27.49 22.33 13.97
CA ALA A 306 28.13 21.37 14.85
C ALA A 306 29.00 22.06 15.92
N ASN A 307 29.86 22.99 15.50
CA ASN A 307 30.66 23.81 16.42
C ASN A 307 29.79 24.63 17.37
N TYR A 308 28.69 25.20 16.86
CA TYR A 308 27.72 25.92 17.66
C TYR A 308 27.07 25.03 18.72
N PHE A 309 26.49 23.89 18.35
CA PHE A 309 25.84 22.99 19.30
C PHE A 309 26.81 22.43 20.35
N MET A 310 28.06 22.15 19.98
CA MET A 310 29.09 21.76 20.95
C MET A 310 29.40 22.87 21.96
N SER A 311 29.41 24.13 21.52
CA SER A 311 29.59 25.28 22.42
C SER A 311 28.44 25.44 23.43
N LEU A 312 27.23 25.01 23.05
CA LEU A 312 26.06 24.93 23.92
C LEU A 312 26.04 23.69 24.81
N GLY A 313 27.09 22.86 24.75
CA GLY A 313 27.27 21.69 25.61
C GLY A 313 26.69 20.38 25.08
N ILE A 314 26.19 20.33 23.84
CA ILE A 314 25.76 19.08 23.18
C ILE A 314 26.98 18.22 22.83
N LYS A 315 26.93 16.93 23.16
CA LYS A 315 28.02 15.96 22.99
C LYS A 315 27.51 14.65 22.40
N LYS A 316 28.44 13.77 22.03
CA LYS A 316 28.14 12.40 21.58
C LYS A 316 27.21 11.68 22.58
N GLY A 317 26.15 11.06 22.07
CA GLY A 317 25.13 10.33 22.86
C GLY A 317 24.04 11.20 23.51
N ASP A 318 24.11 12.53 23.41
CA ASP A 318 23.02 13.40 23.86
C ASP A 318 21.81 13.28 22.92
N LYS A 319 20.60 13.31 23.48
CA LYS A 319 19.34 13.24 22.71
C LYS A 319 18.86 14.67 22.47
N VAL A 320 18.74 15.06 21.21
CA VAL A 320 18.34 16.42 20.82
C VAL A 320 17.10 16.35 19.95
N MET A 321 16.03 17.00 20.40
CA MET A 321 14.77 17.03 19.67
C MET A 321 14.78 18.12 18.59
N LEU A 322 14.31 17.80 17.38
CA LEU A 322 14.22 18.72 16.25
C LEU A 322 12.75 18.95 15.90
N VAL A 323 12.25 20.16 16.14
CA VAL A 323 10.85 20.54 15.89
C VAL A 323 10.82 21.75 14.95
N LEU A 324 11.07 21.49 13.67
CA LEU A 324 11.48 22.52 12.70
C LEU A 324 10.59 22.60 11.44
N LYS A 325 9.44 21.92 11.43
CA LYS A 325 8.52 21.90 10.28
C LYS A 325 9.22 21.47 8.99
N ARG A 326 9.47 22.39 8.05
CA ARG A 326 10.29 22.18 6.85
C ARG A 326 11.29 23.33 6.66
N HIS A 327 11.65 24.03 7.74
CA HIS A 327 12.70 25.05 7.73
C HIS A 327 14.05 24.45 7.32
N TYR A 328 14.84 25.14 6.49
CA TYR A 328 16.12 24.61 5.99
C TYR A 328 17.13 24.31 7.13
N GLN A 329 16.98 24.95 8.29
CA GLN A 329 17.78 24.71 9.51
C GLN A 329 17.65 23.27 10.03
N PHE A 330 16.59 22.54 9.65
CA PHE A 330 16.47 21.11 9.96
C PHE A 330 17.65 20.31 9.40
N TRP A 331 18.01 20.56 8.13
CA TRP A 331 19.10 19.86 7.46
C TRP A 331 20.45 20.21 8.08
N PHE A 332 20.69 21.49 8.42
CA PHE A 332 21.91 21.88 9.12
C PHE A 332 22.03 21.21 10.49
N SER A 333 20.93 21.20 11.23
CA SER A 333 20.87 20.64 12.59
C SER A 333 21.06 19.13 12.60
N ILE A 334 20.36 18.37 11.74
CA ILE A 334 20.48 16.91 11.73
C ILE A 334 21.86 16.45 11.29
N LEU A 335 22.47 17.11 10.28
CA LEU A 335 23.83 16.80 9.85
C LEU A 335 24.86 17.15 10.94
N ALA A 336 24.68 18.27 11.64
CA ALA A 336 25.54 18.65 12.75
C ALA A 336 25.48 17.64 13.89
N LEU A 337 24.30 17.15 14.26
CA LEU A 337 24.14 16.11 15.29
C LEU A 337 24.81 14.80 14.87
N HIS A 338 24.71 14.42 13.60
CA HIS A 338 25.42 13.25 13.04
C HIS A 338 26.94 13.42 13.09
N LYS A 339 27.46 14.62 12.86
CA LYS A 339 28.91 14.91 13.00
C LYS A 339 29.38 14.83 14.46
N ILE A 340 28.57 15.33 15.39
CA ILE A 340 28.85 15.27 16.84
C ILE A 340 28.70 13.84 17.40
N GLY A 341 27.88 13.01 16.77
CA GLY A 341 27.46 11.72 17.32
C GLY A 341 26.35 11.84 18.38
N ALA A 342 25.60 12.94 18.36
CA ALA A 342 24.38 13.10 19.13
C ALA A 342 23.20 12.40 18.42
N ILE A 343 22.17 12.02 19.17
CA ILE A 343 21.00 11.32 18.65
C ILE A 343 19.92 12.33 18.32
N ALA A 344 19.61 12.48 17.02
CA ALA A 344 18.55 13.36 16.56
C ALA A 344 17.17 12.74 16.82
N ILE A 345 16.23 13.54 17.33
CA ILE A 345 14.84 13.13 17.54
C ILE A 345 13.91 14.08 16.78
N PRO A 346 13.61 13.81 15.50
CA PRO A 346 12.64 14.61 14.76
C PRO A 346 11.24 14.46 15.36
N ALA A 347 10.54 15.59 15.51
CA ALA A 347 9.18 15.63 16.02
C ALA A 347 8.35 16.74 15.35
N THR A 348 7.05 16.52 15.25
CA THR A 348 6.12 17.47 14.63
C THR A 348 5.91 18.71 15.51
N ASN A 349 5.67 19.86 14.89
CA ASN A 349 5.32 21.10 15.61
C ASN A 349 3.90 21.10 16.19
N LEU A 350 3.11 20.05 15.91
CA LEU A 350 1.73 19.88 16.40
C LEU A 350 1.63 19.35 17.84
N LEU A 351 2.76 18.99 18.46
CA LEU A 351 2.80 18.49 19.83
C LEU A 351 2.39 19.56 20.84
N ARG A 352 1.73 19.13 21.91
CA ARG A 352 1.34 19.98 23.06
C ARG A 352 2.22 19.73 24.27
N GLU A 353 2.04 20.51 25.33
CA GLU A 353 2.86 20.41 26.56
C GLU A 353 2.99 18.97 27.08
N HIS A 354 1.88 18.22 27.18
CA HIS A 354 1.90 16.84 27.68
C HIS A 354 2.65 15.87 26.75
N ASP A 355 2.63 16.13 25.45
CA ASP A 355 3.37 15.35 24.46
C ASP A 355 4.88 15.54 24.59
N PHE A 356 5.30 16.80 24.80
CA PHE A 356 6.69 17.15 25.04
C PHE A 356 7.18 16.60 26.37
N ASP A 357 6.37 16.73 27.44
CA ASP A 357 6.72 16.24 28.78
C ASP A 357 7.04 14.74 28.76
N TYR A 358 6.17 13.96 28.12
CA TYR A 358 6.41 12.52 27.92
C TYR A 358 7.71 12.26 27.16
N ARG A 359 7.90 12.90 26.00
CA ARG A 359 9.04 12.61 25.11
C ARG A 359 10.37 13.04 25.71
N PHE A 360 10.42 14.19 26.36
CA PHE A 360 11.62 14.67 27.05
C PHE A 360 12.06 13.69 28.15
N LYS A 361 11.12 13.24 28.98
CA LYS A 361 11.40 12.29 30.08
C LYS A 361 11.77 10.90 29.56
N ALA A 362 11.00 10.36 28.61
CA ALA A 362 11.22 9.02 28.08
C ALA A 362 12.60 8.90 27.41
N ALA A 363 12.93 9.82 26.49
CA ALA A 363 14.21 9.82 25.79
C ALA A 363 15.37 10.28 26.70
N GLY A 364 15.09 11.07 27.73
CA GLY A 364 16.10 11.82 28.46
C GLY A 364 16.74 12.86 27.56
N CYS A 365 15.90 13.70 26.93
CA CYS A 365 16.36 14.77 26.06
C CYS A 365 17.21 15.77 26.83
N LYS A 366 18.29 16.22 26.19
CA LYS A 366 19.16 17.27 26.70
C LYS A 366 18.86 18.63 26.12
N GLY A 367 18.41 18.67 24.87
CA GLY A 367 18.07 19.90 24.21
C GLY A 367 17.00 19.78 23.15
N ILE A 368 16.52 20.93 22.72
CA ILE A 368 15.54 21.07 21.65
C ILE A 368 15.93 22.21 20.71
N ILE A 369 15.84 21.96 19.41
CA ILE A 369 15.91 22.96 18.35
C ILE A 369 14.49 23.15 17.83
N CYS A 370 13.89 24.31 18.07
CA CYS A 370 12.46 24.54 17.89
C CYS A 370 12.19 25.72 16.96
N THR A 371 11.16 25.59 16.12
CA THR A 371 10.60 26.72 15.37
C THR A 371 10.00 27.76 16.30
N ALA A 372 10.11 29.03 15.92
CA ALA A 372 9.37 30.15 16.52
C ALA A 372 7.92 30.25 16.00
N ASP A 373 7.52 29.46 15.00
CA ASP A 373 6.17 29.49 14.45
C ASP A 373 5.15 28.93 15.45
N GLY A 374 4.06 29.69 15.65
CA GLY A 374 2.93 29.27 16.47
C GLY A 374 3.27 29.16 17.96
N GLU A 375 2.63 28.22 18.65
CA GLU A 375 2.75 28.03 20.11
C GLU A 375 3.78 26.95 20.49
N THR A 376 4.46 26.34 19.51
CA THR A 376 5.27 25.13 19.71
C THR A 376 6.38 25.34 20.75
N ALA A 377 7.11 26.46 20.68
CA ALA A 377 8.17 26.78 21.64
C ALA A 377 7.62 27.05 23.05
N ASP A 378 6.40 27.60 23.18
CA ASP A 378 5.75 27.81 24.48
C ASP A 378 5.37 26.47 25.11
N GLU A 379 4.73 25.58 24.35
CA GLU A 379 4.35 24.25 24.81
C GLU A 379 5.57 23.42 25.21
N ALA A 380 6.63 23.45 24.41
CA ALA A 380 7.89 22.78 24.74
C ALA A 380 8.55 23.36 26.00
N TYR A 381 8.57 24.69 26.15
CA TYR A 381 9.20 25.32 27.32
C TYR A 381 8.46 24.97 28.61
N LYS A 382 7.11 24.99 28.61
CA LYS A 382 6.29 24.57 29.77
C LYS A 382 6.60 23.13 30.19
N ALA A 383 6.74 22.22 29.22
CA ALA A 383 7.10 20.83 29.48
C ALA A 383 8.52 20.69 30.03
N ALA A 384 9.48 21.44 29.49
CA ALA A 384 10.87 21.37 29.89
C ALA A 384 11.10 21.81 31.34
N GLN A 385 10.29 22.71 31.90
CA GLN A 385 10.33 23.08 33.33
C GLN A 385 10.09 21.88 34.27
N LYS A 386 9.55 20.77 33.76
CA LYS A 386 9.26 19.54 34.50
C LYS A 386 10.29 18.43 34.22
N CYS A 387 11.35 18.71 33.46
CA CYS A 387 12.33 17.74 33.01
C CYS A 387 13.75 18.24 33.31
N GLU A 388 14.39 17.69 34.34
CA GLU A 388 15.71 18.12 34.81
C GLU A 388 16.84 17.90 33.79
N THR A 389 16.65 17.00 32.82
CA THR A 389 17.68 16.73 31.81
C THR A 389 17.74 17.80 30.72
N MET A 390 16.71 18.64 30.57
CA MET A 390 16.63 19.68 29.55
C MET A 390 17.48 20.89 29.95
N ASP A 391 18.49 21.20 29.15
CA ASP A 391 19.48 22.24 29.43
C ASP A 391 19.65 23.21 28.24
N THR A 392 19.51 22.71 27.01
CA THR A 392 19.75 23.50 25.79
C THR A 392 18.46 23.80 25.04
N PHE A 393 18.14 25.08 24.86
CA PHE A 393 16.97 25.56 24.13
C PHE A 393 17.42 26.47 22.99
N VAL A 394 17.18 26.05 21.75
CA VAL A 394 17.57 26.82 20.55
C VAL A 394 16.34 27.09 19.70
N MET A 395 16.15 28.37 19.35
CA MET A 395 15.02 28.84 18.56
C MET A 395 15.45 29.17 17.13
N VAL A 396 14.67 28.74 16.16
CA VAL A 396 14.85 29.03 14.74
C VAL A 396 13.81 30.04 14.28
N ASN A 397 14.24 31.00 13.46
CA ASN A 397 13.41 32.08 12.88
C ASN A 397 12.72 32.97 13.93
N GLY A 398 13.32 33.12 15.12
CA GLY A 398 12.84 33.99 16.18
C GLY A 398 13.82 34.05 17.35
N CYS A 399 13.52 34.91 18.32
CA CYS A 399 14.30 35.06 19.54
C CYS A 399 13.39 35.16 20.76
N ARG A 400 13.83 34.60 21.89
CA ARG A 400 13.09 34.58 23.15
C ARG A 400 14.04 34.50 24.33
N GLU A 401 13.70 35.14 25.44
CA GLU A 401 14.47 35.02 26.69
C GLU A 401 14.55 33.56 27.15
N GLY A 402 15.76 33.12 27.54
CA GLY A 402 16.03 31.72 27.90
C GLY A 402 16.23 30.78 26.71
N TRP A 403 16.18 31.29 25.47
CA TRP A 403 16.46 30.54 24.25
C TRP A 403 17.62 31.18 23.49
N HIS A 404 18.45 30.33 22.89
CA HIS A 404 19.48 30.75 21.95
C HIS A 404 18.87 31.05 20.58
N ASP A 405 19.35 32.09 19.90
CA ASP A 405 18.91 32.48 18.55
C ASP A 405 19.76 31.76 17.50
N PHE A 406 19.21 30.69 16.90
CA PHE A 406 19.93 29.89 15.91
C PHE A 406 20.45 30.76 14.77
N ASN A 407 19.58 31.55 14.13
CA ASN A 407 19.87 32.26 12.90
C ASN A 407 20.96 33.32 13.08
N LYS A 408 21.07 33.90 14.27
CA LYS A 408 22.09 34.91 14.58
C LYS A 408 23.39 34.31 15.11
N GLU A 409 23.29 33.33 16.02
CA GLU A 409 24.45 32.85 16.78
C GLU A 409 25.35 31.92 15.96
N PHE A 410 24.77 30.99 15.19
CA PHE A 410 25.55 29.98 14.47
C PHE A 410 26.49 30.58 13.41
N GLU A 411 26.17 31.79 12.90
CA GLU A 411 26.96 32.48 11.88
C GLU A 411 28.38 32.85 12.36
N SER A 412 28.58 32.97 13.67
CA SER A 412 29.87 33.34 14.26
C SER A 412 30.82 32.15 14.45
N PHE A 413 30.36 30.92 14.23
CA PHE A 413 31.15 29.71 14.43
C PHE A 413 31.93 29.33 13.17
N SER A 414 33.03 28.58 13.36
CA SER A 414 33.87 28.12 12.25
C SER A 414 33.11 27.13 11.35
N ASP A 415 33.32 27.24 10.04
CA ASP A 415 32.88 26.29 9.03
C ASP A 415 33.82 25.07 8.87
N VAL A 416 34.85 24.98 9.71
CA VAL A 416 35.74 23.81 9.79
C VAL A 416 35.32 22.94 10.97
N PHE A 417 35.06 21.66 10.71
CA PHE A 417 34.80 20.65 11.72
C PHE A 417 35.55 19.36 11.34
N GLU A 418 36.64 19.07 12.03
CA GLU A 418 37.44 17.87 11.76
C GLU A 418 36.72 16.63 12.31
N ARG A 419 36.72 15.53 11.54
CA ARG A 419 36.13 14.26 11.97
C ARG A 419 36.90 13.75 13.20
N PRO A 420 36.26 13.61 14.38
CA PRO A 420 36.93 13.09 15.56
C PRO A 420 37.38 11.63 15.36
N GLU A 421 38.46 11.21 16.03
CA GLU A 421 38.92 9.80 15.99
C GLU A 421 37.84 8.83 16.48
N ASP A 422 37.00 9.26 17.42
CA ASP A 422 35.88 8.52 17.99
C ASP A 422 34.52 8.92 17.38
N ALA A 423 34.51 9.48 16.17
CA ALA A 423 33.28 9.85 15.46
C ALA A 423 32.28 8.68 15.43
N ALA A 424 31.01 8.97 15.74
CA ALA A 424 29.97 7.96 15.72
C ALA A 424 29.76 7.41 14.30
N CYS A 425 29.62 6.10 14.15
CA CYS A 425 29.46 5.46 12.85
C CYS A 425 28.85 4.06 12.97
N GLY A 426 28.49 3.47 11.82
CA GLY A 426 28.00 2.09 11.73
C GLY A 426 26.82 1.81 12.67
N ASP A 427 27.04 0.96 13.67
CA ASP A 427 26.02 0.52 14.63
C ASP A 427 25.73 1.54 15.75
N ASP A 428 26.49 2.63 15.84
CA ASP A 428 26.23 3.69 16.82
C ASP A 428 24.82 4.30 16.63
N PRO A 429 24.09 4.61 17.71
CA PRO A 429 22.82 5.31 17.64
C PRO A 429 22.92 6.67 16.91
N MET A 430 22.00 6.90 15.98
CA MET A 430 22.01 8.10 15.12
C MET A 430 20.70 8.90 15.21
N VAL A 431 19.57 8.23 15.02
CA VAL A 431 18.26 8.90 14.96
C VAL A 431 17.21 8.08 15.72
N MET A 432 16.30 8.76 16.40
CA MET A 432 15.23 8.14 17.14
C MET A 432 13.89 8.78 16.79
N PHE A 433 12.87 7.95 16.60
CA PHE A 433 11.50 8.41 16.34
C PHE A 433 10.54 7.94 17.41
N PHE A 434 9.57 8.78 17.73
CA PHE A 434 8.42 8.35 18.52
C PHE A 434 7.34 7.80 17.59
N SER A 435 7.15 6.48 17.58
CA SER A 435 6.15 5.77 16.80
C SER A 435 4.92 5.48 17.65
N SER A 436 3.72 5.80 17.15
CA SER A 436 2.46 5.52 17.86
C SER A 436 2.21 4.00 17.94
N GLY A 437 2.05 3.46 19.15
CA GLY A 437 1.56 2.11 19.35
C GLY A 437 0.03 2.02 19.21
N THR A 438 -0.48 0.81 18.97
CA THR A 438 -1.92 0.50 18.96
C THR A 438 -2.54 0.58 20.35
N THR A 439 -1.74 0.37 21.40
CA THR A 439 -2.10 0.50 22.81
C THR A 439 -1.03 1.28 23.59
N GLY A 440 -1.33 2.49 24.07
CA GLY A 440 -0.46 3.25 24.98
C GLY A 440 0.30 4.43 24.35
N TYR A 441 1.30 4.94 25.08
CA TYR A 441 2.13 6.06 24.65
C TYR A 441 3.10 5.66 23.50
N PRO A 442 3.57 6.61 22.68
CA PRO A 442 4.47 6.31 21.56
C PRO A 442 5.79 5.64 21.99
N LYS A 443 6.21 4.59 21.27
CA LYS A 443 7.47 3.85 21.47
C LYS A 443 8.64 4.59 20.81
N MET A 444 9.85 4.44 21.34
CA MET A 444 11.06 5.11 20.83
C MET A 444 11.85 4.19 19.89
N VAL A 445 11.61 4.29 18.59
CA VAL A 445 12.31 3.52 17.55
C VAL A 445 13.72 4.08 17.37
N LEU A 446 14.75 3.35 17.76
CA LEU A 446 16.15 3.79 17.66
C LEU A 446 16.84 3.19 16.44
N HIS A 447 17.47 4.03 15.62
CA HIS A 447 18.19 3.64 14.41
C HIS A 447 19.68 3.98 14.53
N SER A 448 20.52 3.14 13.91
CA SER A 448 21.96 3.38 13.78
C SER A 448 22.33 4.15 12.51
N TYR A 449 23.61 4.44 12.29
CA TYR A 449 24.07 5.05 11.03
C TYR A 449 23.82 4.18 9.79
N ARG A 450 23.66 2.86 9.98
CA ARG A 450 23.27 1.92 8.90
C ARG A 450 21.89 2.22 8.32
N TYR A 451 21.04 2.93 9.05
CA TYR A 451 19.71 3.34 8.59
C TYR A 451 19.75 4.17 7.30
N ALA A 452 20.71 5.09 7.19
CA ALA A 452 20.85 5.92 6.00
C ALA A 452 21.19 5.08 4.75
N LEU A 453 22.04 4.06 4.89
CA LEU A 453 22.38 3.13 3.80
C LEU A 453 21.19 2.26 3.38
N GLY A 454 20.32 1.89 4.32
CA GLY A 454 19.07 1.19 4.03
C GLY A 454 18.10 1.96 3.12
N HIS A 455 18.29 3.27 2.97
CA HIS A 455 17.50 4.09 2.04
C HIS A 455 18.03 4.12 0.60
N PHE A 456 19.16 3.47 0.31
CA PHE A 456 19.67 3.39 -1.06
C PHE A 456 18.62 2.82 -2.03
N THR A 457 17.96 1.71 -1.66
CA THR A 457 16.90 1.12 -2.50
C THR A 457 15.65 2.00 -2.56
N THR A 458 15.33 2.70 -1.46
CA THR A 458 14.23 3.67 -1.40
C THR A 458 14.40 4.75 -2.48
N ALA A 459 15.61 5.27 -2.64
CA ALA A 459 15.86 6.34 -3.60
C ALA A 459 16.13 5.84 -5.03
N LYS A 460 17.07 4.91 -5.22
CA LYS A 460 17.51 4.48 -6.55
C LYS A 460 16.44 3.68 -7.29
N TYR A 461 15.81 2.71 -6.62
CA TYR A 461 14.96 1.73 -7.28
C TYR A 461 13.46 1.95 -7.09
N TRP A 462 13.05 2.66 -6.04
CA TRP A 462 11.64 2.96 -5.82
C TRP A 462 11.27 4.38 -6.19
N HIS A 463 11.81 5.40 -5.51
CA HIS A 463 11.59 6.80 -5.92
C HIS A 463 12.15 7.09 -7.33
N ASN A 464 13.07 6.25 -7.81
CA ASN A 464 13.75 6.37 -9.08
C ASN A 464 14.33 7.78 -9.28
N VAL A 465 15.02 8.27 -8.25
CA VAL A 465 15.49 9.66 -8.20
C VAL A 465 16.38 10.00 -9.39
N ASP A 466 16.28 11.24 -9.86
CA ASP A 466 17.07 11.74 -10.99
C ASP A 466 18.15 12.70 -10.48
N PRO A 467 19.45 12.30 -10.51
CA PRO A 467 20.55 13.18 -10.14
C PRO A 467 20.65 14.48 -10.95
N ASN A 468 20.05 14.54 -12.13
CA ASN A 468 20.00 15.72 -13.00
C ASN A 468 18.66 16.48 -12.89
N GLY A 469 17.77 16.06 -12.00
CA GLY A 469 16.43 16.63 -11.81
C GLY A 469 16.22 17.16 -10.39
N LEU A 470 15.01 16.99 -9.85
CA LEU A 470 14.68 17.28 -8.45
C LEU A 470 13.68 16.24 -7.93
N HIS A 471 13.99 15.66 -6.76
CA HIS A 471 13.06 14.78 -6.06
C HIS A 471 12.24 15.53 -5.03
N PHE A 472 10.92 15.56 -5.19
CA PHE A 472 10.01 16.20 -4.24
C PHE A 472 9.22 15.16 -3.44
N THR A 473 9.46 15.10 -2.14
CA THR A 473 8.60 14.38 -1.19
C THR A 473 7.76 15.35 -0.38
N ILE A 474 6.44 15.12 -0.28
CA ILE A 474 5.57 15.84 0.66
C ILE A 474 5.58 15.13 2.01
N SER A 475 6.27 15.74 2.99
CA SER A 475 6.28 15.26 4.38
C SER A 475 6.78 16.36 5.33
N ASP A 476 6.34 16.32 6.58
CA ASP A 476 6.91 17.11 7.68
C ASP A 476 8.18 16.45 8.24
N THR A 477 9.15 17.27 8.63
CA THR A 477 10.43 16.74 9.16
C THR A 477 10.27 15.96 10.46
N GLY A 478 9.16 16.14 11.17
CA GLY A 478 8.81 15.35 12.34
C GLY A 478 8.44 13.88 12.07
N TRP A 479 8.27 13.49 10.80
CA TRP A 479 7.96 12.10 10.42
C TRP A 479 9.17 11.43 9.78
N GLY A 480 9.31 10.11 10.01
CA GLY A 480 10.35 9.30 9.36
C GLY A 480 10.36 9.41 7.82
N LYS A 481 9.18 9.65 7.21
CA LYS A 481 9.03 9.84 5.76
C LYS A 481 9.84 11.03 5.22
N ALA A 482 10.11 12.06 6.01
CA ALA A 482 11.02 13.13 5.60
C ALA A 482 12.44 12.59 5.35
N LEU A 483 12.93 11.69 6.20
CA LEU A 483 14.26 11.11 6.03
C LEU A 483 14.33 10.10 4.87
N TRP A 484 13.21 9.46 4.55
CA TRP A 484 13.07 8.57 3.39
C TRP A 484 13.13 9.30 2.04
N GLY A 485 12.68 10.56 1.99
CA GLY A 485 12.39 11.28 0.75
C GLY A 485 13.00 12.68 0.62
N LYS A 486 13.74 13.15 1.63
CA LYS A 486 14.34 14.49 1.65
C LYS A 486 15.77 14.51 2.18
N LEU A 487 16.42 13.35 2.33
CA LEU A 487 17.75 13.29 2.93
C LEU A 487 18.55 12.08 2.45
N TYR A 488 18.38 10.92 3.10
CA TYR A 488 19.42 9.88 3.09
C TYR A 488 19.63 9.23 1.73
N GLY A 489 18.63 8.49 1.23
CA GLY A 489 18.77 7.77 -0.03
C GLY A 489 18.98 8.69 -1.22
N GLN A 490 18.33 9.87 -1.21
CA GLN A 490 18.42 10.85 -2.29
C GLN A 490 19.86 11.34 -2.44
N TRP A 491 20.47 11.79 -1.34
CA TRP A 491 21.84 12.29 -1.37
C TRP A 491 22.89 11.19 -1.49
N LEU A 492 22.61 9.96 -1.00
CA LEU A 492 23.44 8.81 -1.33
C LEU A 492 23.52 8.61 -2.85
N CYS A 493 22.41 8.77 -3.56
CA CYS A 493 22.36 8.75 -5.03
C CYS A 493 22.80 10.08 -5.67
N GLU A 494 23.32 11.02 -4.89
CA GLU A 494 23.71 12.37 -5.29
C GLU A 494 22.60 13.13 -6.02
N ALA A 495 21.35 12.84 -5.69
CA ALA A 495 20.18 13.47 -6.28
C ALA A 495 19.65 14.60 -5.40
N PRO A 496 19.46 15.80 -5.96
CA PRO A 496 18.95 16.95 -5.21
C PRO A 496 17.48 16.77 -4.82
N THR A 497 17.14 17.34 -3.66
CA THR A 497 15.78 17.29 -3.11
C THR A 497 15.07 18.63 -3.25
N PHE A 498 13.75 18.61 -3.42
CA PHE A 498 12.90 19.80 -3.36
C PHE A 498 12.10 19.81 -2.04
N THR A 499 12.12 20.95 -1.36
CA THR A 499 11.36 21.18 -0.11
C THR A 499 10.57 22.46 -0.21
N PHE A 500 9.25 22.36 -0.04
CA PHE A 500 8.37 23.51 0.11
C PHE A 500 7.88 23.60 1.56
N ASP A 501 8.20 24.71 2.24
CA ASP A 501 7.92 24.93 3.66
C ASP A 501 6.55 25.58 3.90
N PHE A 502 5.49 24.92 3.46
CA PHE A 502 4.12 25.41 3.59
C PHE A 502 3.49 25.12 4.97
N ASP A 503 2.51 25.93 5.37
CA ASP A 503 1.72 25.76 6.60
C ASP A 503 0.52 24.83 6.39
N ARG A 504 -0.19 25.01 5.28
CA ARG A 504 -1.36 24.20 4.88
C ARG A 504 -1.19 23.72 3.46
N PHE A 505 -1.66 22.51 3.21
CA PHE A 505 -1.58 21.92 1.88
C PHE A 505 -2.62 22.56 0.96
N HIS A 506 -2.14 23.12 -0.14
CA HIS A 506 -2.95 23.72 -1.20
C HIS A 506 -2.46 23.19 -2.55
N ALA A 507 -3.28 22.37 -3.22
CA ALA A 507 -2.91 21.72 -4.48
C ALA A 507 -2.56 22.75 -5.56
N ASN A 508 -3.30 23.85 -5.63
CA ASN A 508 -3.10 24.96 -6.56
C ASN A 508 -1.81 25.78 -6.32
N GLU A 509 -1.20 25.71 -5.14
CA GLU A 509 0.13 26.31 -4.86
C GLU A 509 1.26 25.37 -5.28
N ILE A 510 1.06 24.05 -5.12
CA ILE A 510 2.07 23.02 -5.37
C ILE A 510 2.17 22.64 -6.85
N LEU A 511 1.03 22.44 -7.54
CA LEU A 511 1.03 21.99 -8.93
C LEU A 511 1.84 22.90 -9.88
N PRO A 512 1.80 24.25 -9.76
CA PRO A 512 2.65 25.14 -10.56
C PRO A 512 4.17 24.96 -10.32
N MET A 513 4.59 24.40 -9.18
CA MET A 513 6.00 24.24 -8.84
C MET A 513 6.70 23.17 -9.69
N PHE A 514 5.95 22.20 -10.22
CA PHE A 514 6.51 21.12 -11.06
C PHE A 514 7.19 21.68 -12.31
N ALA A 515 6.52 22.57 -13.03
CA ALA A 515 7.10 23.28 -14.16
C ALA A 515 8.15 24.31 -13.72
N LYS A 516 7.83 25.14 -12.71
CA LYS A 516 8.72 26.24 -12.27
C LYS A 516 10.12 25.76 -11.89
N TYR A 517 10.20 24.66 -11.14
CA TYR A 517 11.46 24.13 -10.62
C TYR A 517 11.95 22.88 -11.35
N ASN A 518 11.25 22.42 -12.39
CA ASN A 518 11.57 21.19 -13.11
C ASN A 518 11.66 19.96 -12.18
N ILE A 519 10.59 19.74 -11.39
CA ILE A 519 10.50 18.59 -10.48
C ILE A 519 10.32 17.31 -11.30
N THR A 520 11.26 16.38 -11.20
CA THR A 520 11.31 15.18 -12.06
C THR A 520 10.77 13.93 -11.40
N THR A 521 10.84 13.84 -10.07
CA THR A 521 10.32 12.68 -9.34
C THR A 521 9.56 13.12 -8.11
N PHE A 522 8.48 12.41 -7.81
CA PHE A 522 7.53 12.84 -6.78
C PHE A 522 7.13 11.71 -5.82
N CYS A 523 7.01 12.03 -4.54
CA CYS A 523 6.44 11.13 -3.55
C CYS A 523 5.46 11.87 -2.64
N ALA A 524 4.27 11.30 -2.47
CA ALA A 524 3.29 11.78 -1.51
C ALA A 524 2.39 10.63 -1.03
N PRO A 525 1.67 10.77 0.10
CA PRO A 525 0.67 9.78 0.48
C PRO A 525 -0.55 9.85 -0.45
N PRO A 526 -1.37 8.77 -0.55
CA PRO A 526 -2.60 8.76 -1.33
C PRO A 526 -3.51 9.96 -1.06
N THR A 527 -3.57 10.45 0.20
CA THR A 527 -4.31 11.67 0.57
C THR A 527 -3.97 12.87 -0.31
N MET A 528 -2.69 13.11 -0.60
CA MET A 528 -2.30 14.27 -1.42
C MET A 528 -2.67 14.07 -2.88
N PHE A 529 -2.51 12.85 -3.41
CA PHE A 529 -2.98 12.51 -4.76
C PHE A 529 -4.49 12.68 -4.89
N ARG A 530 -5.28 12.31 -3.87
CA ARG A 530 -6.75 12.57 -3.85
C ARG A 530 -7.08 14.05 -3.99
N PHE A 531 -6.29 14.94 -3.39
CA PHE A 531 -6.48 16.38 -3.58
C PHE A 531 -6.05 16.85 -4.98
N PHE A 532 -4.93 16.35 -5.50
CA PHE A 532 -4.47 16.72 -6.84
C PHE A 532 -5.45 16.29 -7.93
N VAL A 533 -5.97 15.06 -7.89
CA VAL A 533 -6.90 14.57 -8.93
C VAL A 533 -8.30 15.20 -8.84
N LYS A 534 -8.61 15.89 -7.73
CA LYS A 534 -9.82 16.72 -7.61
C LYS A 534 -9.66 18.11 -8.26
N GLU A 535 -8.43 18.54 -8.53
CA GLU A 535 -8.15 19.72 -9.36
C GLU A 535 -8.25 19.38 -10.84
N ASP A 536 -8.47 20.39 -11.67
CA ASP A 536 -8.35 20.24 -13.13
C ASP A 536 -6.88 20.23 -13.53
N LEU A 537 -6.27 19.04 -13.53
CA LEU A 537 -4.85 18.84 -13.82
C LEU A 537 -4.44 19.33 -15.22
N SER A 538 -5.39 19.47 -16.17
CA SER A 538 -5.09 19.97 -17.52
C SER A 538 -4.64 21.44 -17.55
N LYS A 539 -4.84 22.18 -16.44
CA LYS A 539 -4.40 23.58 -16.29
C LYS A 539 -2.93 23.74 -15.88
N TYR A 540 -2.27 22.65 -15.50
CA TYR A 540 -0.92 22.68 -14.97
C TYR A 540 0.04 21.94 -15.92
N ASP A 541 1.23 22.49 -16.11
CA ASP A 541 2.29 21.80 -16.83
C ASP A 541 3.03 20.85 -15.89
N LEU A 542 2.80 19.56 -16.07
CA LEU A 542 3.42 18.46 -15.32
C LEU A 542 4.42 17.67 -16.18
N SER A 543 4.82 18.20 -17.33
CA SER A 543 5.67 17.48 -18.30
C SER A 543 7.08 17.18 -17.80
N SER A 544 7.55 17.90 -16.77
CA SER A 544 8.83 17.63 -16.09
C SER A 544 8.80 16.33 -15.27
N LEU A 545 7.62 15.89 -14.82
CA LEU A 545 7.47 14.71 -13.97
C LEU A 545 7.70 13.42 -14.77
N LYS A 546 8.73 12.67 -14.37
CA LYS A 546 9.12 11.39 -14.98
C LYS A 546 8.66 10.18 -14.19
N TYR A 547 8.48 10.33 -12.87
CA TYR A 547 8.21 9.20 -11.99
C TYR A 547 7.49 9.62 -10.71
N ALA A 548 6.53 8.81 -10.25
CA ALA A 548 5.81 9.07 -9.01
C ALA A 548 5.69 7.81 -8.14
N THR A 549 5.86 8.00 -6.84
CA THR A 549 5.71 6.95 -5.82
C THR A 549 4.67 7.35 -4.80
N VAL A 550 4.05 6.35 -4.18
CA VAL A 550 3.00 6.55 -3.19
C VAL A 550 3.15 5.57 -2.04
N ALA A 551 2.95 6.03 -0.80
CA ALA A 551 3.04 5.20 0.40
C ALA A 551 2.39 5.85 1.61
N GLY A 552 2.20 5.07 2.68
CA GLY A 552 1.78 5.54 4.00
C GLY A 552 0.29 5.38 4.28
N GLU A 553 -0.51 5.21 3.23
CA GLU A 553 -1.90 4.73 3.23
C GLU A 553 -2.04 3.78 2.05
N ALA A 554 -3.07 2.94 2.06
CA ALA A 554 -3.36 2.10 0.93
C ALA A 554 -3.98 2.91 -0.23
N LEU A 555 -3.58 2.57 -1.45
CA LEU A 555 -3.91 3.33 -2.65
C LEU A 555 -5.26 2.91 -3.23
N ASN A 556 -6.20 3.86 -3.36
CA ASN A 556 -7.44 3.63 -4.10
C ASN A 556 -7.13 3.58 -5.62
N PRO A 557 -7.55 2.51 -6.35
CA PRO A 557 -7.32 2.39 -7.79
C PRO A 557 -7.81 3.58 -8.63
N GLU A 558 -8.89 4.25 -8.22
CA GLU A 558 -9.41 5.42 -8.93
C GLU A 558 -8.43 6.60 -8.88
N VAL A 559 -7.74 6.79 -7.77
CA VAL A 559 -6.70 7.83 -7.64
C VAL A 559 -5.54 7.55 -8.61
N PHE A 560 -5.14 6.27 -8.72
CA PHE A 560 -4.16 5.85 -9.70
C PHE A 560 -4.63 6.16 -11.12
N ASN A 561 -5.86 5.74 -11.47
CA ASN A 561 -6.39 5.87 -12.83
C ASN A 561 -6.52 7.33 -13.26
N GLN A 562 -7.02 8.20 -12.38
CA GLN A 562 -7.15 9.63 -12.67
C GLN A 562 -5.78 10.29 -12.85
N PHE A 563 -4.82 9.98 -11.98
CA PHE A 563 -3.47 10.54 -12.08
C PHE A 563 -2.75 10.05 -13.35
N MET A 564 -2.84 8.75 -13.65
CA MET A 564 -2.28 8.13 -14.85
C MET A 564 -2.90 8.72 -16.12
N LYS A 565 -4.23 8.92 -16.14
CA LYS A 565 -4.92 9.54 -17.28
C LYS A 565 -4.48 10.98 -17.50
N ALA A 566 -4.25 11.74 -16.44
CA ALA A 566 -3.86 13.14 -16.53
C ALA A 566 -2.38 13.35 -16.89
N THR A 567 -1.48 12.46 -16.44
CA THR A 567 -0.03 12.67 -16.52
C THR A 567 0.71 11.64 -17.35
N GLY A 568 0.12 10.48 -17.62
CA GLY A 568 0.82 9.31 -18.15
C GLY A 568 1.74 8.61 -17.14
N ILE A 569 1.78 9.06 -15.89
CA ILE A 569 2.68 8.54 -14.85
C ILE A 569 1.95 7.56 -13.94
N ARG A 570 2.57 6.39 -13.75
CA ARG A 570 2.10 5.36 -12.80
C ARG A 570 2.46 5.77 -11.38
N LEU A 571 1.54 5.53 -10.43
CA LEU A 571 1.84 5.65 -9.00
C LEU A 571 2.42 4.33 -8.50
N MET A 572 3.71 4.35 -8.17
CA MET A 572 4.46 3.16 -7.78
C MET A 572 4.38 2.98 -6.27
N GLU A 573 3.49 2.09 -5.82
CA GLU A 573 3.21 1.88 -4.39
C GLU A 573 4.40 1.22 -3.68
N GLY A 574 4.61 1.59 -2.41
CA GLY A 574 5.61 0.99 -1.55
C GLY A 574 5.22 1.04 -0.07
N PHE A 575 5.81 0.15 0.71
CA PHE A 575 5.48 -0.10 2.10
C PHE A 575 6.71 -0.22 2.98
N GLY A 576 6.55 0.26 4.21
CA GLY A 576 7.44 0.05 5.34
C GLY A 576 6.94 0.84 6.54
N GLN A 577 7.69 0.82 7.63
CA GLN A 577 7.31 1.36 8.92
C GLN A 577 8.34 2.36 9.45
N THR A 578 8.11 2.92 10.63
CA THR A 578 9.13 3.75 11.28
C THR A 578 10.36 2.92 11.67
N GLU A 579 10.16 1.65 11.96
CA GLU A 579 11.15 0.64 12.33
C GLU A 579 11.98 0.13 11.16
N THR A 580 11.54 0.36 9.91
CA THR A 580 12.19 -0.15 8.70
C THR A 580 12.52 0.98 7.72
N THR A 581 13.16 0.62 6.61
CA THR A 581 13.10 1.39 5.36
C THR A 581 12.07 0.73 4.42
N LEU A 582 12.25 0.82 3.10
CA LEU A 582 11.33 0.27 2.12
C LEU A 582 11.37 -1.26 2.14
N ALA A 583 10.34 -1.92 2.67
CA ALA A 583 10.30 -3.37 2.83
C ALA A 583 9.65 -4.10 1.64
N ILE A 584 8.58 -3.52 1.07
CA ILE A 584 7.83 -4.07 -0.08
C ILE A 584 7.58 -2.91 -1.06
N ALA A 585 7.76 -3.13 -2.36
CA ALA A 585 7.57 -2.08 -3.35
C ALA A 585 7.32 -2.56 -4.77
N ASN A 586 6.70 -1.69 -5.57
CA ASN A 586 6.79 -1.72 -7.02
C ASN A 586 8.06 -0.99 -7.46
N LEU A 587 9.14 -1.72 -7.71
CA LEU A 587 10.43 -1.15 -8.12
C LEU A 587 10.46 -0.83 -9.63
N VAL A 588 11.44 -0.02 -10.06
CA VAL A 588 11.74 0.19 -11.49
C VAL A 588 11.87 -1.16 -12.20
N GLY A 589 11.28 -1.26 -13.40
CA GLY A 589 11.24 -2.48 -14.21
C GLY A 589 10.13 -3.47 -13.81
N SER A 590 9.51 -3.33 -12.63
CA SER A 590 8.41 -4.20 -12.20
C SER A 590 7.12 -3.91 -12.99
N SER A 591 6.33 -4.97 -13.23
CA SER A 591 4.91 -4.81 -13.60
C SER A 591 4.12 -4.43 -12.34
N ILE A 592 3.17 -3.52 -12.47
CA ILE A 592 2.32 -3.11 -11.35
C ILE A 592 1.04 -3.95 -11.30
N ARG A 593 0.53 -4.20 -10.10
CA ARG A 593 -0.84 -4.72 -9.87
C ARG A 593 -1.58 -3.70 -9.01
N LEU A 594 -2.68 -3.14 -9.52
CA LEU A 594 -3.39 -2.05 -8.84
C LEU A 594 -3.94 -2.50 -7.49
N GLY A 595 -3.47 -1.86 -6.41
CA GLY A 595 -3.82 -2.19 -5.02
C GLY A 595 -2.84 -3.13 -4.34
N SER A 596 -1.85 -3.66 -5.07
CA SER A 596 -0.71 -4.36 -4.49
C SER A 596 0.41 -3.38 -4.14
N MET A 597 1.00 -3.58 -2.96
CA MET A 597 2.22 -2.88 -2.53
C MET A 597 3.46 -3.28 -3.36
N GLY A 598 3.34 -4.29 -4.23
CA GLY A 598 4.43 -4.84 -5.03
C GLY A 598 5.03 -6.10 -4.39
N LYS A 599 6.34 -6.29 -4.57
CA LYS A 599 7.08 -7.46 -4.10
C LYS A 599 8.07 -7.09 -2.99
N PRO A 600 8.56 -8.07 -2.20
CA PRO A 600 9.64 -7.82 -1.24
C PRO A 600 10.82 -7.08 -1.89
N ASN A 601 11.28 -6.01 -1.25
CA ASN A 601 12.54 -5.38 -1.59
C ASN A 601 13.67 -6.38 -1.24
N PRO A 602 14.61 -6.70 -2.16
CA PRO A 602 15.71 -7.62 -1.88
C PRO A 602 16.59 -7.30 -0.65
N LEU A 603 16.50 -6.08 -0.11
CA LEU A 603 17.09 -5.70 1.18
C LEU A 603 16.50 -6.47 2.38
N TYR A 604 15.25 -6.92 2.28
CA TYR A 604 14.49 -7.54 3.36
C TYR A 604 13.98 -8.92 2.95
N ASP A 605 14.24 -9.92 3.80
CA ASP A 605 13.69 -11.26 3.65
C ASP A 605 12.27 -11.30 4.24
N VAL A 606 11.30 -10.86 3.43
CA VAL A 606 9.90 -10.68 3.85
C VAL A 606 9.09 -11.96 3.67
N HIS A 607 8.41 -12.35 4.74
CA HIS A 607 7.47 -13.47 4.80
C HIS A 607 6.07 -13.00 5.16
N VAL A 608 5.06 -13.79 4.77
CA VAL A 608 3.68 -13.64 5.26
C VAL A 608 3.38 -14.88 6.10
N LEU A 609 3.35 -14.74 7.42
CA LEU A 609 3.28 -15.84 8.37
C LEU A 609 1.87 -16.02 8.96
N ASP A 610 1.47 -17.27 9.17
CA ASP A 610 0.26 -17.64 9.90
C ASP A 610 0.46 -17.53 11.42
N GLU A 611 -0.61 -17.81 12.18
CA GLU A 611 -0.60 -17.78 13.65
C GLU A 611 0.33 -18.82 14.32
N ASN A 612 0.84 -19.78 13.55
CA ASN A 612 1.79 -20.79 14.00
C ASN A 612 3.23 -20.49 13.56
N GLY A 613 3.48 -19.32 12.96
CA GLY A 613 4.79 -18.90 12.47
C GLY A 613 5.23 -19.61 11.18
N LYS A 614 4.29 -20.14 10.38
CA LYS A 614 4.58 -20.76 9.08
C LYS A 614 4.18 -19.84 7.93
N ASP A 615 4.92 -19.91 6.82
CA ASP A 615 4.53 -19.20 5.60
C ASP A 615 3.12 -19.57 5.13
N CYS A 616 2.29 -18.55 4.92
CA CYS A 616 1.00 -18.65 4.27
C CYS A 616 1.15 -19.10 2.82
N LYS A 617 0.20 -19.91 2.34
CA LYS A 617 0.08 -20.22 0.91
C LYS A 617 -0.43 -18.99 0.15
N PRO A 618 -0.24 -18.96 -1.19
CA PRO A 618 -0.86 -17.92 -2.00
C PRO A 618 -2.36 -17.74 -1.70
N GLY A 619 -2.81 -16.50 -1.53
CA GLY A 619 -4.19 -16.13 -1.19
C GLY A 619 -4.56 -16.23 0.30
N GLU A 620 -3.72 -16.85 1.15
CA GLU A 620 -3.95 -16.89 2.59
C GLU A 620 -3.43 -15.61 3.27
N THR A 621 -4.22 -15.05 4.19
CA THR A 621 -3.85 -13.86 4.96
C THR A 621 -3.03 -14.22 6.19
N GLY A 622 -1.87 -13.59 6.34
CA GLY A 622 -0.99 -13.69 7.49
C GLY A 622 -0.37 -12.35 7.88
N GLU A 623 0.54 -12.37 8.85
CA GLU A 623 1.34 -11.21 9.26
C GLU A 623 2.57 -11.04 8.35
N ILE A 624 2.88 -9.81 7.96
CA ILE A 624 4.14 -9.47 7.31
C ILE A 624 5.26 -9.52 8.37
N CYS A 625 6.20 -10.44 8.20
CA CYS A 625 7.36 -10.58 9.07
C CYS A 625 8.65 -10.46 8.28
N ILE A 626 9.70 -9.91 8.90
CA ILE A 626 11.03 -9.79 8.32
C ILE A 626 11.94 -10.80 9.01
N LYS A 627 12.53 -11.71 8.25
CA LYS A 627 13.46 -12.70 8.78
C LYS A 627 14.80 -12.04 9.13
N THR A 628 15.35 -12.41 10.28
CA THR A 628 16.54 -11.78 10.88
C THR A 628 17.54 -12.78 11.47
N ASP A 629 17.40 -14.07 11.12
CA ASP A 629 18.26 -15.17 11.58
C ASP A 629 19.74 -14.99 11.20
N LYS A 630 20.01 -14.22 10.14
CA LYS A 630 21.35 -13.84 9.67
C LYS A 630 21.82 -12.47 10.15
N GLY A 631 21.10 -11.86 11.09
CA GLY A 631 21.32 -10.50 11.58
C GLY A 631 20.33 -9.49 10.99
N ALA A 632 20.31 -8.30 11.58
CA ALA A 632 19.43 -7.21 11.17
C ALA A 632 19.85 -6.64 9.81
N PRO A 633 18.95 -6.52 8.82
CA PRO A 633 19.26 -5.85 7.56
C PRO A 633 19.50 -4.36 7.78
N ASN A 634 20.34 -3.75 6.94
CA ASN A 634 20.60 -2.31 6.98
C ASN A 634 19.31 -1.53 6.75
N GLY A 635 18.90 -0.73 7.73
CA GLY A 635 17.62 -0.01 7.68
C GLY A 635 16.58 -0.50 8.68
N LEU A 636 16.74 -1.70 9.24
CA LEU A 636 15.95 -2.13 10.39
C LEU A 636 16.49 -1.44 11.66
N PHE A 637 15.57 -0.98 12.51
CA PHE A 637 15.88 -0.36 13.80
C PHE A 637 16.70 -1.27 14.72
N LEU A 638 17.40 -0.66 15.69
CA LEU A 638 18.15 -1.36 16.73
C LEU A 638 17.22 -1.95 17.79
N CYS A 639 16.28 -1.15 18.30
CA CYS A 639 15.34 -1.54 19.36
C CYS A 639 14.28 -0.46 19.59
N TYR A 640 13.30 -0.79 20.43
CA TYR A 640 12.57 0.22 21.18
C TYR A 640 13.41 0.66 22.38
N TYR A 641 13.92 1.89 22.34
CA TYR A 641 14.87 2.41 23.33
C TYR A 641 14.27 2.37 24.74
N LYS A 642 15.02 1.82 25.70
CA LYS A 642 14.60 1.61 27.10
C LYS A 642 13.33 0.76 27.27
N ASP A 643 12.94 -0.01 26.26
CA ASP A 643 11.77 -0.88 26.29
C ASP A 643 12.13 -2.25 25.68
N GLU A 644 12.91 -3.01 26.44
CA GLU A 644 13.37 -4.34 26.05
C GLU A 644 12.20 -5.31 25.91
N GLU A 645 11.17 -5.18 26.75
CA GLU A 645 9.95 -5.98 26.67
C GLU A 645 9.25 -5.78 25.32
N LYS A 646 8.98 -4.53 24.91
CA LYS A 646 8.37 -4.27 23.59
C LYS A 646 9.27 -4.65 22.44
N THR A 647 10.59 -4.61 22.62
CA THR A 647 11.53 -5.06 21.60
C THR A 647 11.43 -6.55 21.40
N ASN A 648 11.43 -7.34 22.49
CA ASN A 648 11.30 -8.79 22.45
C ASN A 648 9.90 -9.24 22.01
N GLU A 649 8.84 -8.48 22.32
CA GLU A 649 7.48 -8.72 21.80
C GLU A 649 7.40 -8.54 20.28
N ALA A 650 8.13 -7.57 19.71
CA ALA A 650 8.12 -7.31 18.27
C ALA A 650 9.19 -8.11 17.52
N TRP A 651 10.17 -8.67 18.24
CA TRP A 651 11.31 -9.34 17.64
C TRP A 651 11.63 -10.63 18.41
N HIS A 652 11.10 -11.73 17.92
CA HIS A 652 11.26 -13.06 18.51
C HIS A 652 11.28 -14.14 17.42
N ASP A 653 11.67 -15.36 17.77
CA ASP A 653 11.67 -16.53 16.88
C ASP A 653 12.43 -16.35 15.55
N GLY A 654 13.41 -15.43 15.52
CA GLY A 654 14.19 -15.11 14.32
C GLY A 654 13.50 -14.15 13.35
N PHE A 655 12.39 -13.54 13.73
CA PHE A 655 11.64 -12.59 12.91
C PHE A 655 11.37 -11.27 13.65
N TYR A 656 11.41 -10.18 12.90
CA TYR A 656 10.76 -8.94 13.28
C TYR A 656 9.30 -8.97 12.78
N HIS A 657 8.37 -8.84 13.72
CA HIS A 657 6.93 -8.84 13.53
C HIS A 657 6.43 -7.40 13.33
N THR A 658 5.88 -7.10 12.14
CA THR A 658 5.45 -5.74 11.79
C THR A 658 4.11 -5.35 12.41
N GLY A 659 3.28 -6.34 12.77
CA GLY A 659 1.88 -6.17 13.16
C GLY A 659 0.94 -5.80 12.01
N ASP A 660 1.42 -5.82 10.76
CA ASP A 660 0.64 -5.58 9.54
C ASP A 660 0.27 -6.91 8.87
N THR A 661 -0.98 -7.05 8.43
CA THR A 661 -1.46 -8.25 7.73
C THR A 661 -1.59 -8.04 6.24
N ALA A 662 -1.27 -9.09 5.50
CA ALA A 662 -1.36 -9.13 4.06
C ALA A 662 -1.60 -10.56 3.57
N TRP A 663 -1.93 -10.68 2.29
CA TRP A 663 -1.83 -11.95 1.57
C TRP A 663 -0.89 -11.77 0.37
N ARG A 664 -0.31 -12.87 -0.08
CA ARG A 664 0.61 -12.91 -1.24
C ARG A 664 -0.03 -13.72 -2.35
N ASP A 665 0.08 -13.28 -3.61
CA ASP A 665 -0.36 -14.07 -4.76
C ASP A 665 0.72 -15.05 -5.27
N GLU A 666 0.39 -15.85 -6.28
CA GLU A 666 1.28 -16.87 -6.83
C GLU A 666 2.54 -16.28 -7.48
N ASP A 667 2.47 -15.02 -7.92
CA ASP A 667 3.59 -14.28 -8.52
C ASP A 667 4.42 -13.53 -7.48
N GLY A 668 4.03 -13.59 -6.21
CA GLY A 668 4.73 -12.98 -5.09
C GLY A 668 4.37 -11.52 -4.81
N TYR A 669 3.32 -10.97 -5.44
CA TYR A 669 2.80 -9.64 -5.09
C TYR A 669 2.03 -9.69 -3.78
N ILE A 670 2.20 -8.65 -2.97
CA ILE A 670 1.65 -8.59 -1.62
C ILE A 670 0.55 -7.53 -1.55
N TRP A 671 -0.58 -7.90 -0.96
CA TRP A 671 -1.78 -7.08 -0.83
C TRP A 671 -2.05 -6.80 0.63
N TYR A 672 -2.04 -5.52 0.99
CA TYR A 672 -2.31 -5.09 2.36
C TYR A 672 -3.76 -5.35 2.76
N VAL A 673 -3.97 -5.93 3.93
CA VAL A 673 -5.31 -6.19 4.49
C VAL A 673 -5.65 -5.19 5.60
N GLY A 674 -4.70 -4.93 6.50
CA GLY A 674 -4.92 -4.10 7.67
C GLY A 674 -3.95 -4.40 8.79
N ARG A 675 -4.07 -3.67 9.90
CA ARG A 675 -3.40 -4.04 11.15
C ARG A 675 -4.06 -5.27 11.75
N ILE A 676 -3.28 -6.13 12.43
CA ILE A 676 -3.81 -7.31 13.13
C ILE A 676 -4.98 -6.93 14.07
N ASP A 677 -4.90 -5.78 14.74
CA ASP A 677 -5.90 -5.29 15.69
C ASP A 677 -7.10 -4.58 15.04
N ASP A 678 -7.04 -4.25 13.74
CA ASP A 678 -8.11 -3.58 13.00
C ASP A 678 -8.96 -4.54 12.15
N VAL A 679 -8.55 -5.81 12.00
CA VAL A 679 -9.35 -6.82 11.27
C VAL A 679 -10.68 -7.06 11.98
N ILE A 680 -11.78 -6.82 11.28
CA ILE A 680 -13.14 -6.98 11.83
C ILE A 680 -13.51 -8.46 11.75
N LYS A 681 -13.82 -9.05 12.91
CA LYS A 681 -14.37 -10.40 13.01
C LYS A 681 -15.88 -10.33 13.16
N SER A 682 -16.62 -10.57 12.08
CA SER A 682 -18.09 -10.50 12.05
C SER A 682 -18.66 -11.83 11.60
N SER A 683 -19.43 -12.50 12.47
CA SER A 683 -20.08 -13.80 12.18
C SER A 683 -19.13 -14.88 11.60
N GLY A 684 -17.87 -14.91 12.04
CA GLY A 684 -16.84 -15.84 11.55
C GLY A 684 -16.01 -15.35 10.36
N TYR A 685 -16.41 -14.26 9.70
CA TYR A 685 -15.66 -13.64 8.61
C TYR A 685 -14.57 -12.71 9.14
N ARG A 686 -13.37 -12.80 8.55
CA ARG A 686 -12.29 -11.81 8.72
C ARG A 686 -12.43 -10.77 7.62
N ILE A 687 -12.77 -9.55 8.01
CA ILE A 687 -13.09 -8.45 7.09
C ILE A 687 -12.03 -7.36 7.26
N GLY A 688 -11.28 -7.09 6.20
CA GLY A 688 -10.36 -5.97 6.14
C GLY A 688 -11.15 -4.66 5.99
N PRO A 689 -10.95 -3.65 6.86
CA PRO A 689 -11.68 -2.40 6.78
C PRO A 689 -11.38 -1.63 5.47
N PHE A 690 -10.16 -1.75 4.94
CA PHE A 690 -9.69 -0.99 3.78
C PHE A 690 -10.45 -1.31 2.48
N GLU A 691 -10.85 -2.56 2.28
CA GLU A 691 -11.61 -2.97 1.09
C GLU A 691 -12.94 -2.21 1.00
N ILE A 692 -13.63 -2.07 2.13
CA ILE A 692 -14.92 -1.38 2.22
C ILE A 692 -14.72 0.13 2.13
N GLU A 693 -13.68 0.67 2.78
CA GLU A 693 -13.31 2.09 2.65
C GLU A 693 -13.05 2.45 1.18
N SER A 694 -12.35 1.61 0.43
CA SER A 694 -12.02 1.85 -0.98
C SER A 694 -13.28 2.01 -1.84
N VAL A 695 -14.25 1.11 -1.68
CA VAL A 695 -15.54 1.17 -2.39
C VAL A 695 -16.33 2.42 -2.00
N ILE A 696 -16.42 2.74 -0.71
CA ILE A 696 -17.15 3.93 -0.26
C ILE A 696 -16.49 5.22 -0.80
N MET A 697 -15.16 5.24 -0.94
CA MET A 697 -14.39 6.36 -1.45
C MET A 697 -14.59 6.62 -2.97
N GLU A 698 -15.19 5.69 -3.72
CA GLU A 698 -15.58 5.91 -5.13
C GLU A 698 -16.73 6.91 -5.25
N LEU A 699 -17.53 7.10 -4.20
CA LEU A 699 -18.68 7.99 -4.20
C LEU A 699 -18.23 9.46 -4.20
N PRO A 700 -18.71 10.29 -5.15
CA PRO A 700 -18.16 11.63 -5.41
C PRO A 700 -18.45 12.66 -4.30
N TYR A 701 -19.36 12.34 -3.39
CA TYR A 701 -19.73 13.13 -2.22
C TYR A 701 -19.04 12.68 -0.92
N VAL A 702 -18.30 11.57 -0.93
CA VAL A 702 -17.50 11.12 0.23
C VAL A 702 -16.14 11.82 0.22
N LEU A 703 -15.80 12.45 1.34
CA LEU A 703 -14.50 13.08 1.55
C LEU A 703 -13.50 12.11 2.20
N GLU A 704 -13.93 11.45 3.28
CA GLU A 704 -13.15 10.45 4.02
C GLU A 704 -14.08 9.38 4.60
N CYS A 705 -13.56 8.18 4.79
CA CYS A 705 -14.27 7.07 5.42
C CYS A 705 -13.33 6.29 6.36
N ALA A 706 -13.85 5.88 7.52
CA ALA A 706 -13.22 4.93 8.42
C ALA A 706 -14.16 3.75 8.67
N VAL A 707 -13.70 2.54 8.39
CA VAL A 707 -14.44 1.32 8.64
C VAL A 707 -13.91 0.64 9.91
N THR A 708 -14.82 0.28 10.80
CA THR A 708 -14.51 -0.36 12.09
C THR A 708 -15.51 -1.46 12.41
N GLY A 709 -15.14 -2.37 13.31
CA GLY A 709 -16.06 -3.31 13.92
C GLY A 709 -16.76 -2.64 15.09
N THR A 710 -18.07 -2.75 15.15
CA THR A 710 -18.90 -2.23 16.25
C THR A 710 -19.86 -3.33 16.73
N PRO A 711 -20.29 -3.35 18.01
CA PRO A 711 -21.34 -4.25 18.47
C PRO A 711 -22.59 -4.19 17.58
N ASP A 712 -23.17 -5.34 17.26
CA ASP A 712 -24.40 -5.41 16.47
C ASP A 712 -25.54 -4.70 17.21
N PRO A 713 -26.13 -3.61 16.67
CA PRO A 713 -27.25 -2.91 17.32
C PRO A 713 -28.47 -3.82 17.57
N GLN A 714 -28.59 -4.91 16.80
CA GLN A 714 -29.67 -5.89 16.94
C GLN A 714 -29.28 -7.08 17.83
N GLY A 715 -28.02 -7.16 18.26
CA GLY A 715 -27.50 -8.21 19.14
C GLY A 715 -27.36 -9.60 18.49
N VAL A 716 -27.53 -9.73 17.18
CA VAL A 716 -27.59 -11.02 16.48
C VAL A 716 -26.20 -11.55 16.10
N ARG A 717 -25.30 -10.68 15.66
CA ARG A 717 -24.00 -11.06 15.04
C ARG A 717 -22.78 -10.82 15.92
N GLY A 718 -22.97 -10.32 17.14
CA GLY A 718 -21.90 -9.89 18.04
C GLY A 718 -21.26 -8.58 17.55
N ILE A 719 -20.49 -8.64 16.46
CA ILE A 719 -19.83 -7.49 15.83
C ILE A 719 -20.31 -7.36 14.38
N VAL A 720 -20.58 -6.13 13.93
CA VAL A 720 -20.91 -5.77 12.55
C VAL A 720 -19.96 -4.70 12.01
N VAL A 721 -19.94 -4.57 10.69
CA VAL A 721 -19.18 -3.52 10.00
C VAL A 721 -19.89 -2.17 10.18
N LYS A 722 -19.15 -1.16 10.63
CA LYS A 722 -19.55 0.25 10.68
C LYS A 722 -18.69 1.08 9.74
N ALA A 723 -19.30 1.95 8.96
CA ALA A 723 -18.63 3.02 8.23
C ALA A 723 -18.91 4.38 8.89
N THR A 724 -17.87 5.09 9.30
CA THR A 724 -17.93 6.47 9.76
C THR A 724 -17.44 7.38 8.61
N ILE A 725 -18.28 8.30 8.14
CA ILE A 725 -18.11 9.00 6.87
C ILE A 725 -18.11 10.51 7.07
N VAL A 726 -17.17 11.19 6.42
CA VAL A 726 -17.14 12.65 6.26
C VAL A 726 -17.57 12.97 4.83
N LEU A 727 -18.57 13.83 4.66
CA LEU A 727 -19.06 14.25 3.35
C LEU A 727 -18.29 15.46 2.82
N VAL A 728 -18.21 15.61 1.51
CA VAL A 728 -17.66 16.81 0.87
C VAL A 728 -18.62 17.98 1.11
N PRO A 729 -18.15 19.10 1.71
CA PRO A 729 -19.00 20.26 1.97
C PRO A 729 -19.73 20.75 0.72
N GLY A 730 -21.05 20.90 0.82
CA GLY A 730 -21.90 21.40 -0.27
C GLY A 730 -22.19 20.41 -1.41
N LYS A 731 -21.74 19.14 -1.33
CA LYS A 731 -22.08 18.11 -2.33
C LYS A 731 -23.22 17.18 -1.92
N ALA A 732 -23.38 16.91 -0.63
CA ALA A 732 -24.46 16.08 -0.09
C ALA A 732 -24.70 16.42 1.39
N GLU A 733 -25.90 16.10 1.89
CA GLU A 733 -26.29 16.26 3.30
C GLU A 733 -26.57 14.88 3.93
N PRO A 734 -26.23 14.66 5.21
CA PRO A 734 -26.54 13.42 5.92
C PRO A 734 -28.04 13.09 5.92
N SER A 735 -28.45 11.93 5.39
CA SER A 735 -29.83 11.45 5.45
C SER A 735 -29.90 9.92 5.51
N GLU A 736 -31.05 9.35 5.91
CA GLU A 736 -31.25 7.89 5.91
C GLU A 736 -31.26 7.31 4.49
N GLU A 737 -31.74 8.09 3.51
CA GLU A 737 -31.68 7.73 2.10
C GLU A 737 -30.23 7.62 1.63
N LEU A 738 -29.37 8.56 2.03
CA LEU A 738 -27.94 8.54 1.70
C LEU A 738 -27.23 7.36 2.38
N LYS A 739 -27.58 7.02 3.64
CA LYS A 739 -27.05 5.80 4.29
C LYS A 739 -27.40 4.57 3.48
N LYS A 740 -28.65 4.46 3.05
CA LYS A 740 -29.13 3.31 2.28
C LYS A 740 -28.47 3.25 0.91
N GLU A 741 -28.29 4.38 0.23
CA GLU A 741 -27.54 4.49 -1.03
C GLU A 741 -26.12 3.95 -0.86
N ILE A 742 -25.39 4.40 0.17
CA ILE A 742 -24.02 3.94 0.45
C ILE A 742 -24.02 2.43 0.76
N GLN A 743 -24.97 1.94 1.56
CA GLN A 743 -25.08 0.52 1.88
C GLN A 743 -25.34 -0.33 0.64
N ASP A 744 -26.27 0.10 -0.21
CA ASP A 744 -26.65 -0.62 -1.42
C ASP A 744 -25.52 -0.57 -2.45
N TYR A 745 -24.81 0.57 -2.57
CA TYR A 745 -23.60 0.69 -3.37
C TYR A 745 -22.51 -0.30 -2.94
N VAL A 746 -22.25 -0.40 -1.63
CA VAL A 746 -21.24 -1.35 -1.13
C VAL A 746 -21.69 -2.81 -1.31
N LYS A 747 -22.99 -3.12 -1.16
CA LYS A 747 -23.51 -4.47 -1.44
C LYS A 747 -23.36 -4.86 -2.91
N GLU A 748 -23.48 -3.90 -3.83
CA GLU A 748 -23.31 -4.13 -5.27
C GLU A 748 -21.85 -4.40 -5.63
N LYS A 749 -20.91 -3.75 -4.93
CA LYS A 749 -19.47 -3.77 -5.26
C LYS A 749 -18.63 -4.74 -4.43
N THR A 750 -19.17 -5.27 -3.33
CA THR A 750 -18.46 -6.17 -2.42
C THR A 750 -19.31 -7.37 -2.05
N ALA A 751 -18.69 -8.41 -1.48
CA ALA A 751 -19.45 -9.54 -0.96
C ALA A 751 -20.49 -9.07 0.09
N PRO A 752 -21.76 -9.53 0.03
CA PRO A 752 -22.86 -9.01 0.86
C PRO A 752 -22.69 -9.13 2.38
N TYR A 753 -21.67 -9.83 2.89
CA TYR A 753 -21.37 -9.82 4.31
C TYR A 753 -20.52 -8.60 4.74
N LYS A 754 -19.80 -7.96 3.81
CA LYS A 754 -18.85 -6.86 4.06
C LYS A 754 -19.50 -5.48 4.16
N TYR A 755 -20.73 -5.30 3.65
CA TYR A 755 -21.35 -3.97 3.66
C TYR A 755 -21.50 -3.39 5.08
N PRO A 756 -21.38 -2.06 5.23
CA PRO A 756 -21.53 -1.41 6.52
C PRO A 756 -22.98 -1.45 6.99
N ARG A 757 -23.27 -2.29 7.99
CA ARG A 757 -24.60 -2.35 8.62
C ARG A 757 -24.92 -1.10 9.40
N VAL A 758 -23.89 -0.39 9.85
CA VAL A 758 -24.00 0.91 10.50
C VAL A 758 -23.28 1.96 9.64
N VAL A 759 -23.96 3.05 9.30
CA VAL A 759 -23.37 4.22 8.65
C VAL A 759 -23.58 5.43 9.55
N GLU A 760 -22.48 6.07 9.94
CA GLU A 760 -22.46 7.25 10.81
C GLU A 760 -21.80 8.41 10.06
N PHE A 761 -22.52 9.51 9.90
CA PHE A 761 -21.95 10.73 9.33
C PHE A 761 -21.36 11.60 10.43
N VAL A 762 -20.13 12.05 10.23
CA VAL A 762 -19.41 12.93 11.17
C VAL A 762 -18.81 14.12 10.41
N THR A 763 -18.55 15.20 11.14
CA THR A 763 -17.87 16.37 10.56
C THR A 763 -16.38 16.13 10.34
N GLU A 764 -15.77 15.26 11.15
CA GLU A 764 -14.36 14.86 11.04
C GLU A 764 -14.11 13.48 11.66
N LEU A 765 -13.07 12.79 11.19
CA LEU A 765 -12.59 11.53 11.79
C LEU A 765 -11.50 11.81 12.83
N PRO A 766 -11.46 11.05 13.95
CA PRO A 766 -10.36 11.17 14.90
C PRO A 766 -9.07 10.74 14.22
N LYS A 767 -8.04 11.57 14.29
CA LYS A 767 -6.75 11.35 13.65
C LYS A 767 -5.61 11.52 14.64
N THR A 768 -4.50 10.83 14.39
CA THR A 768 -3.24 11.15 15.04
C THR A 768 -2.78 12.53 14.59
N VAL A 769 -1.80 13.09 15.30
CA VAL A 769 -1.03 14.26 14.83
C VAL A 769 -0.44 14.09 13.42
N SER A 770 -0.29 12.84 12.93
CA SER A 770 0.18 12.53 11.58
C SER A 770 -0.93 12.46 10.52
N GLY A 771 -2.17 12.73 10.90
CA GLY A 771 -3.34 12.60 10.02
C GLY A 771 -3.84 11.16 9.81
N LYS A 772 -3.24 10.15 10.47
CA LYS A 772 -3.73 8.76 10.39
C LYS A 772 -5.01 8.60 11.21
N ILE A 773 -6.04 7.97 10.62
CA ILE A 773 -7.31 7.69 11.31
C ILE A 773 -7.07 6.81 12.54
N ARG A 774 -7.60 7.20 13.70
CA ARG A 774 -7.54 6.45 14.97
C ARG A 774 -8.76 5.55 15.12
N ARG A 775 -8.77 4.40 14.45
CA ARG A 775 -9.87 3.43 14.52
C ARG A 775 -10.16 2.93 15.95
N THR A 776 -9.14 2.80 16.79
CA THR A 776 -9.29 2.46 18.22
C THR A 776 -10.14 3.49 18.97
N GLU A 777 -10.00 4.78 18.66
CA GLU A 777 -10.78 5.84 19.30
C GLU A 777 -12.24 5.81 18.82
N ILE A 778 -12.47 5.56 17.53
CA ILE A 778 -13.81 5.33 16.98
C ILE A 778 -14.49 4.17 17.71
N ARG A 779 -13.81 3.01 17.82
CA ARG A 779 -14.33 1.84 18.55
C ARG A 779 -14.57 2.12 20.04
N ALA A 780 -13.67 2.84 20.69
CA ALA A 780 -13.81 3.20 22.10
C ALA A 780 -15.01 4.13 22.34
N ASN A 781 -15.28 5.05 21.42
CA ASN A 781 -16.45 5.93 21.49
C ASN A 781 -17.75 5.16 21.24
N ASP A 782 -17.72 4.15 20.37
CA ASP A 782 -18.87 3.26 20.15
C ASP A 782 -19.20 2.44 21.40
N ASN A 783 -18.18 1.88 22.05
CA ASN A 783 -18.34 1.10 23.29
C ASN A 783 -18.73 1.94 24.51
N LYS A 784 -18.70 3.28 24.40
CA LYS A 784 -19.16 4.22 25.46
C LYS A 784 -20.59 4.70 25.25
N LYS A 785 -21.22 4.40 24.10
CA LYS A 785 -22.59 4.82 23.78
C LYS A 785 -23.68 3.89 24.35
N ASP A 786 -23.31 2.93 25.20
CA ASP A 786 -24.22 2.06 25.96
C ASP A 786 -24.60 2.63 27.34
#